data_AF-A0A538KEX1-F1
#
_entry.id   AF-A0A538KEX1-F1
#
_cell.length_a   1.000
_cell.length_b   1.000
_cell.length_c   1.000
_cell.angle_alpha   90.00
_cell.angle_beta   90.00
_cell.angle_gamma   90.00
#
_symmetry.space_group_name_H-M   'P 1'
#
loop_
_entity.id
_entity.type
_entity.pdbx_description
1 polymer ?
#
loop_
_entity_poly.entity_id
_entity_poly.type
_entity_poly.pdbx_seq_one_letter_code
_entity_poly.pdbx_strand_id
1 'polypeptide(L)'
;MGISARRASALATLAATGLLPAAADAATRTYVVQLKAAPLASYTGGRAGLPATSPKETGDRRLNTGTSAAAAYSAFLAERERAALAHVPGAAPTVDYSYHVALAGFSAELTPEDAAALREAPEVADVWPDEKLTTQAVDPASATAVDGALGGVNGDTASYLGLPNGLWSQFGGPDHAGDGVVVGVLDTGITPQHPSFADTALGNFVGADYGPPPASFRGTCDAGTDTTFQCNNKLIGARFFIQGFGPALVAPDSFHSPRDDDGHGTHTASIAAGNFGVDPTIGGRTLGVDLISGIAPRARIAAYKVCWVGGDVSNGCTLSDSVAAIDQAVSDGVDVINYSIGGAAKTNVADPVQLAFLGASDAGVFVANAAGNAGPDGGSVATPTTAPWLTSVGADAPARTFQATATITPPGGLPFDITGASVTGALVATSVVDGASSARAGVAAADAELCRGNALDPAQVTGKVVLCKRGGNARIDKSRSVKAAGGVGMILSNTAPGQDIDDDTHFVPAVHVSQADGDRVRAAVAAGPTTASITEGTAAVGAPRALASFSSRGPQAAVSDLAKPDVTAPGVNILAGDTPTPSFDTGMPAGELFQSLSGTSMAAPQVAGAAALLDQAHPGWSPAEIKSALMTTARPNVLEDGSTPATPFDAGAGEIDPTAAASPGLVLEVGTNDYVRYVDSQQPAVFHDGQAPIAPGDLNLPSIAAAKVPGKYQTVRTVTSVDGAVRHWDAAFSVPGFDGSVTVAGTDSSAFDIGPGETRQLVISARVTTAPLDRYAFGAVTLTSGATALRIPVSLRPIELSAPATVNVTADRSAGSATIPVDVGFAGTLSGLGWGLAAPVVHAREQIQTDPTGAPDPNAPSPALKVYDVDVPDGAQLLSGRIANADPGTNLDLFLFRDANGDGSFGTGELVDSSATPGADEGVTEVLPAAGHYRFLVVGARTQAPSAYDFTTWLADDAKPDDPSGGPGIAVTGDPFAVSIGQTLPATLAWSGVDTKGVYLGLATFHDSSSPGRENLKASTIVELTKTADTTSATGAAPAPPAASSSAKRLLAVSRLVTRMRRGRLTLHIVLARRATVTVRIQRGHRTVFTLRRRALPAGRRVLRLRVGHRLRRGRRYRMTVRATSGRAHGRRTVIFRVR
;
A
#
# COMPACT_ATOMS: atom_id res chain seq x y z
N MET A 1 -39.67 -44.32 9.71
CA MET A 1 -39.57 -45.34 8.65
C MET A 1 -38.12 -45.33 8.19
N GLY A 2 -37.21 -46.19 8.66
CA GLY A 2 -37.15 -47.65 8.46
C GLY A 2 -35.86 -47.94 7.67
N ILE A 3 -34.69 -47.95 8.33
CA ILE A 3 -33.92 -49.13 8.77
C ILE A 3 -32.87 -49.62 7.76
N SER A 4 -31.63 -49.52 8.23
CA SER A 4 -30.36 -50.18 7.87
C SER A 4 -30.44 -51.65 7.44
N ALA A 5 -29.45 -52.13 6.64
CA ALA A 5 -28.61 -53.29 7.00
C ALA A 5 -27.63 -53.80 5.90
N ARG A 6 -26.36 -53.95 6.33
CA ARG A 6 -25.37 -55.05 6.07
C ARG A 6 -24.66 -55.09 4.71
N ARG A 7 -23.37 -54.74 4.61
CA ARG A 7 -22.13 -55.42 5.09
C ARG A 7 -21.85 -56.82 4.50
N ALA A 8 -20.84 -56.82 3.61
CA ALA A 8 -19.61 -57.61 3.68
C ALA A 8 -19.47 -58.94 2.89
N SER A 9 -18.41 -58.94 2.09
CA SER A 9 -17.44 -60.03 1.83
C SER A 9 -17.58 -60.85 0.55
N ALA A 10 -16.73 -60.53 -0.43
CA ALA A 10 -15.85 -61.51 -1.08
C ALA A 10 -14.59 -60.79 -1.60
N LEU A 11 -13.45 -61.09 -0.96
CA LEU A 11 -12.11 -60.66 -1.31
C LEU A 11 -11.48 -61.66 -2.31
N ALA A 12 -10.56 -61.14 -3.13
CA ALA A 12 -9.43 -61.83 -3.77
C ALA A 12 -9.70 -62.67 -5.04
N THR A 13 -9.35 -62.15 -6.21
CA THR A 13 -8.08 -62.47 -6.91
C THR A 13 -8.03 -61.78 -8.29
N LEU A 14 -7.20 -60.75 -8.43
CA LEU A 14 -6.31 -60.62 -9.60
C LEU A 14 -5.22 -59.61 -9.24
N ALA A 15 -4.05 -60.14 -8.89
CA ALA A 15 -2.81 -59.41 -9.00
C ALA A 15 -2.39 -59.37 -10.47
N ALA A 16 -1.66 -58.31 -10.84
CA ALA A 16 -0.93 -58.11 -12.09
C ALA A 16 -1.67 -57.37 -13.23
N THR A 17 -1.85 -56.06 -13.05
CA THR A 17 -1.50 -55.06 -14.09
C THR A 17 -0.77 -53.91 -13.40
N GLY A 18 0.36 -53.49 -13.98
CA GLY A 18 1.34 -52.62 -13.36
C GLY A 18 0.84 -51.25 -12.93
N LEU A 19 1.63 -50.68 -12.01
CA LEU A 19 1.63 -49.29 -11.62
C LEU A 19 1.49 -48.34 -12.82
N LEU A 20 0.42 -47.57 -12.82
CA LEU A 20 0.50 -46.15 -13.16
C LEU A 20 -0.22 -45.42 -12.02
N PRO A 21 0.43 -44.52 -11.27
CA PRO A 21 -0.32 -43.60 -10.43
C PRO A 21 -1.21 -42.79 -11.38
N ALA A 22 -2.52 -42.79 -11.14
CA ALA A 22 -3.38 -41.78 -11.73
C ALA A 22 -2.81 -40.43 -11.31
N ALA A 23 -2.27 -39.69 -12.27
CA ALA A 23 -1.85 -38.31 -12.05
C ALA A 23 -3.08 -37.55 -11.54
N ALA A 24 -3.02 -37.11 -10.28
CA ALA A 24 -3.88 -36.04 -9.84
C ALA A 24 -3.51 -34.83 -10.70
N ASP A 25 -4.43 -34.40 -11.57
CA ASP A 25 -4.27 -33.22 -12.40
C ASP A 25 -4.08 -32.01 -11.46
N ALA A 26 -2.84 -31.57 -11.28
CA ALA A 26 -2.54 -30.39 -10.46
C ALA A 26 -2.94 -29.17 -11.28
N ALA A 27 -4.13 -28.62 -11.04
CA ALA A 27 -4.61 -27.44 -11.74
C ALA A 27 -3.57 -26.31 -11.71
N THR A 28 -3.23 -25.78 -12.89
CA THR A 28 -2.33 -24.63 -13.06
C THR A 28 -3.03 -23.34 -12.61
N ARG A 29 -2.24 -22.37 -12.14
CA ARG A 29 -2.69 -21.00 -11.84
C ARG A 29 -1.66 -20.02 -12.39
N THR A 30 -2.08 -18.80 -12.70
CA THR A 30 -1.14 -17.74 -13.07
C THR A 30 -0.40 -17.23 -11.84
N TYR A 31 0.90 -17.04 -11.97
CA TYR A 31 1.74 -16.40 -10.97
C TYR A 31 2.61 -15.33 -11.63
N VAL A 32 2.97 -14.31 -10.85
CA VAL A 32 3.99 -13.32 -11.22
C VAL A 32 5.30 -13.71 -10.55
N VAL A 33 6.38 -13.79 -11.33
CA VAL A 33 7.72 -14.18 -10.89
C VAL A 33 8.65 -12.98 -11.04
N GLN A 34 9.25 -12.52 -9.95
CA GLN A 34 10.27 -11.48 -9.99
C GLN A 34 11.66 -12.11 -10.08
N LEU A 35 12.50 -11.56 -10.95
CA LEU A 35 13.92 -11.90 -11.03
C LEU A 35 14.75 -11.05 -10.04
N LYS A 36 15.84 -11.61 -9.52
CA LYS A 36 16.84 -10.87 -8.72
C LYS A 36 17.59 -9.79 -9.52
N ALA A 37 17.51 -9.82 -10.85
CA ALA A 37 18.09 -8.79 -11.69
C ALA A 37 17.25 -7.51 -11.63
N ALA A 38 17.88 -6.34 -11.61
CA ALA A 38 17.16 -5.08 -11.68
C ALA A 38 16.51 -4.88 -13.06
N PRO A 39 15.30 -4.27 -13.15
CA PRO A 39 14.70 -3.86 -14.42
C PRO A 39 15.49 -2.76 -15.13
N LEU A 40 15.18 -2.49 -16.40
CA LEU A 40 15.82 -1.42 -17.17
C LEU A 40 15.76 -0.05 -16.49
N ALA A 41 14.59 0.28 -15.90
CA ALA A 41 14.36 1.57 -15.26
C ALA A 41 15.32 1.85 -14.11
N SER A 42 15.76 0.81 -13.39
CA SER A 42 16.60 0.94 -12.19
C SER A 42 18.01 0.38 -12.35
N TYR A 43 18.36 -0.19 -13.51
CA TYR A 43 19.68 -0.76 -13.74
C TYR A 43 20.80 0.29 -13.86
N THR A 44 21.64 0.34 -12.83
CA THR A 44 22.75 1.30 -12.68
C THR A 44 24.07 0.87 -13.35
N GLY A 45 24.06 -0.20 -14.14
CA GLY A 45 25.26 -0.71 -14.82
C GLY A 45 26.13 -1.62 -13.95
N GLY A 46 27.41 -1.76 -14.31
CA GLY A 46 28.41 -2.49 -13.53
C GLY A 46 28.58 -3.97 -13.88
N ARG A 47 27.79 -4.50 -14.82
CA ARG A 47 28.08 -5.80 -15.47
C ARG A 47 28.98 -5.58 -16.69
N ALA A 48 29.91 -6.50 -16.92
CA ALA A 48 30.83 -6.37 -18.04
C ALA A 48 30.06 -6.42 -19.37
N GLY A 49 30.22 -5.40 -20.22
CA GLY A 49 29.56 -5.33 -21.52
C GLY A 49 28.12 -4.79 -21.49
N LEU A 50 27.56 -4.49 -20.32
CA LEU A 50 26.20 -3.95 -20.17
C LEU A 50 26.26 -2.56 -19.49
N PRO A 51 26.10 -1.46 -20.26
CA PRO A 51 26.03 -0.10 -19.71
C PRO A 51 24.79 0.11 -18.83
N ALA A 52 24.82 1.14 -17.98
CA ALA A 52 23.64 1.54 -17.22
C ALA A 52 22.51 2.00 -18.15
N THR A 53 21.27 1.77 -17.74
CA THR A 53 20.07 2.14 -18.51
C THR A 53 19.16 3.09 -17.75
N SER A 54 19.26 3.16 -16.41
CA SER A 54 18.40 4.03 -15.62
C SER A 54 18.60 5.53 -15.96
N PRO A 55 17.52 6.34 -15.98
CA PRO A 55 17.61 7.80 -16.21
C PRO A 55 18.60 8.48 -15.25
N LYS A 56 18.59 8.04 -14.00
CA LYS A 56 19.49 8.52 -12.95
C LYS A 56 20.98 8.42 -13.31
N GLU A 57 21.40 7.34 -13.96
CA GLU A 57 22.81 7.12 -14.31
C GLU A 57 23.17 7.63 -15.71
N THR A 58 22.21 7.62 -16.63
CA THR A 58 22.39 8.17 -17.99
C THR A 58 22.36 9.69 -18.01
N GLY A 59 21.69 10.31 -17.03
CA GLY A 59 21.40 11.74 -17.00
C GLY A 59 20.24 12.13 -17.92
N ASP A 60 19.56 11.15 -18.53
CA ASP A 60 18.36 11.38 -19.31
C ASP A 60 17.19 11.73 -18.37
N ARG A 61 16.23 12.51 -18.90
CA ARG A 61 15.02 12.88 -18.16
C ARG A 61 14.15 11.65 -17.83
N ARG A 62 14.01 10.76 -18.81
CA ARG A 62 13.14 9.57 -18.78
C ARG A 62 13.88 8.37 -19.35
N LEU A 63 13.38 7.17 -19.07
CA LEU A 63 13.97 5.95 -19.60
C LEU A 63 13.87 5.92 -21.13
N ASN A 64 14.99 5.65 -21.80
CA ASN A 64 15.02 5.48 -23.26
C ASN A 64 15.27 4.02 -23.64
N THR A 65 14.17 3.30 -23.86
CA THR A 65 14.16 1.88 -24.26
C THR A 65 14.69 1.65 -25.67
N GLY A 66 14.77 2.69 -26.51
CA GLY A 66 15.26 2.62 -27.89
C GLY A 66 16.80 2.58 -28.02
N THR A 67 17.54 2.59 -26.92
CA THR A 67 19.01 2.58 -26.95
C THR A 67 19.58 1.17 -27.13
N SER A 68 20.80 1.08 -27.69
CA SER A 68 21.51 -0.20 -27.79
C SER A 68 21.87 -0.79 -26.43
N ALA A 69 22.04 0.05 -25.40
CA ALA A 69 22.25 -0.38 -24.02
C ALA A 69 20.99 -1.06 -23.45
N ALA A 70 19.81 -0.45 -23.66
CA ALA A 70 18.55 -1.03 -23.24
C ALA A 70 18.30 -2.37 -23.94
N ALA A 71 18.45 -2.44 -25.27
CA ALA A 71 18.29 -3.68 -26.01
C ALA A 71 19.23 -4.81 -25.53
N ALA A 72 20.50 -4.50 -25.26
CA ALA A 72 21.48 -5.46 -24.75
C ALA A 72 21.12 -5.96 -23.34
N TYR A 73 20.60 -5.08 -22.49
CA TYR A 73 20.20 -5.44 -21.13
C TYR A 73 18.88 -6.22 -21.08
N SER A 74 17.89 -5.88 -21.91
CA SER A 74 16.68 -6.69 -22.08
C SER A 74 17.00 -8.11 -22.54
N ALA A 75 17.95 -8.27 -23.47
CA ALA A 75 18.40 -9.61 -23.90
C ALA A 75 19.03 -10.40 -22.75
N PHE A 76 19.73 -9.72 -21.84
CA PHE A 76 20.25 -10.32 -20.61
C PHE A 76 19.12 -10.73 -19.65
N LEU A 77 18.09 -9.91 -19.47
CA LEU A 77 16.93 -10.26 -18.64
C LEU A 77 16.18 -11.48 -19.19
N ALA A 78 15.96 -11.53 -20.51
CA ALA A 78 15.37 -12.70 -21.17
C ALA A 78 16.22 -13.98 -20.98
N GLU A 79 17.55 -13.86 -20.88
CA GLU A 79 18.42 -14.99 -20.54
C GLU A 79 18.23 -15.44 -19.08
N ARG A 80 18.02 -14.50 -18.15
CA ARG A 80 17.74 -14.80 -16.73
C ARG A 80 16.38 -15.45 -16.55
N GLU A 81 15.37 -14.99 -17.27
CA GLU A 81 14.05 -15.64 -17.33
C GLU A 81 14.17 -17.09 -17.81
N ARG A 82 14.83 -17.33 -18.94
CA ARG A 82 15.06 -18.71 -19.43
C ARG A 82 15.83 -19.58 -18.44
N ALA A 83 16.78 -19.00 -17.71
CA ALA A 83 17.52 -19.72 -16.67
C ALA A 83 16.62 -20.08 -15.47
N ALA A 84 15.73 -19.18 -15.05
CA ALA A 84 14.73 -19.45 -14.03
C ALA A 84 13.78 -20.58 -14.47
N LEU A 85 13.21 -20.47 -15.68
CA LEU A 85 12.31 -21.47 -16.24
C LEU A 85 12.95 -22.86 -16.41
N ALA A 86 14.28 -22.94 -16.55
CA ALA A 86 14.99 -24.22 -16.62
C ALA A 86 15.00 -25.00 -15.29
N HIS A 87 14.56 -24.38 -14.18
CA HIS A 87 14.38 -25.05 -12.89
C HIS A 87 13.00 -25.70 -12.73
N VAL A 88 12.04 -25.38 -13.59
CA VAL A 88 10.70 -25.95 -13.56
C VAL A 88 10.75 -27.43 -14.00
N PRO A 89 10.18 -28.38 -13.24
CA PRO A 89 10.18 -29.79 -13.61
C PRO A 89 9.22 -30.07 -14.78
N GLY A 90 9.67 -30.85 -15.75
CA GLY A 90 8.81 -31.31 -16.84
C GLY A 90 8.78 -30.38 -18.06
N ALA A 91 7.59 -30.17 -18.63
CA ALA A 91 7.42 -29.31 -19.80
C ALA A 91 7.53 -27.84 -19.39
N ALA A 92 8.15 -27.01 -20.24
CA ALA A 92 8.25 -25.59 -19.97
C ALA A 92 6.83 -24.98 -19.87
N PRO A 93 6.54 -24.20 -18.82
CA PRO A 93 5.23 -23.60 -18.64
C PRO A 93 4.99 -22.53 -19.71
N THR A 94 3.72 -22.23 -19.95
CA THR A 94 3.32 -21.14 -20.85
C THR A 94 3.58 -19.81 -20.14
N VAL A 95 4.45 -18.99 -20.71
CA VAL A 95 4.69 -17.62 -20.25
C VAL A 95 3.64 -16.71 -20.88
N ASP A 96 2.90 -16.00 -20.04
CA ASP A 96 1.87 -15.05 -20.45
C ASP A 96 2.49 -13.69 -20.82
N TYR A 97 3.39 -13.21 -19.97
CA TYR A 97 4.10 -11.94 -20.16
C TYR A 97 5.54 -12.03 -19.68
N SER A 98 6.45 -11.31 -20.35
CA SER A 98 7.80 -11.01 -19.87
C SER A 98 7.91 -9.52 -19.54
N TYR A 99 8.42 -9.21 -18.35
CA TYR A 99 8.60 -7.84 -17.84
C TYR A 99 10.09 -7.49 -17.82
N HIS A 100 10.46 -6.40 -18.49
CA HIS A 100 11.87 -5.98 -18.57
C HIS A 100 12.10 -4.52 -18.18
N VAL A 101 11.07 -3.69 -18.18
CA VAL A 101 11.20 -2.23 -18.19
C VAL A 101 11.06 -1.65 -16.78
N ALA A 102 9.89 -1.83 -16.17
CA ALA A 102 9.51 -1.35 -14.86
C ALA A 102 9.60 -2.46 -13.79
N LEU A 103 9.33 -3.72 -14.17
CA LEU A 103 9.66 -4.91 -13.38
C LEU A 103 10.60 -5.81 -14.19
N ALA A 104 11.47 -6.56 -13.51
CA ALA A 104 12.24 -7.63 -14.15
C ALA A 104 11.64 -8.96 -13.70
N GLY A 105 10.99 -9.66 -14.61
CA GLY A 105 10.16 -10.80 -14.25
C GLY A 105 9.40 -11.38 -15.42
N PHE A 106 8.49 -12.29 -15.12
CA PHE A 106 7.52 -12.83 -16.07
C PHE A 106 6.29 -13.30 -15.31
N SER A 107 5.18 -13.49 -16.01
CA SER A 107 4.06 -14.30 -15.49
C SER A 107 3.87 -15.53 -16.34
N ALA A 108 3.43 -16.60 -15.70
CA ALA A 108 3.21 -17.88 -16.35
C ALA A 108 2.10 -18.65 -15.64
N GLU A 109 1.42 -19.51 -16.41
CA GLU A 109 0.60 -20.58 -15.85
C GLU A 109 1.52 -21.64 -15.25
N LEU A 110 1.49 -21.76 -13.93
CA LEU A 110 2.34 -22.64 -13.17
C LEU A 110 1.50 -23.58 -12.33
N THR A 111 1.92 -24.83 -12.25
CA THR A 111 1.48 -25.68 -11.14
C THR A 111 2.12 -25.15 -9.86
N PRO A 112 1.55 -25.45 -8.68
CA PRO A 112 2.23 -25.07 -7.44
C PRO A 112 3.60 -25.75 -7.23
N GLU A 113 3.95 -26.79 -8.00
CA GLU A 113 5.29 -27.41 -7.99
C GLU A 113 6.26 -26.55 -8.78
N ASP A 114 5.85 -26.06 -9.94
CA ASP A 114 6.63 -25.13 -10.76
C ASP A 114 6.90 -23.83 -9.99
N ALA A 115 5.87 -23.28 -9.33
CA ALA A 115 6.00 -22.09 -8.51
C ALA A 115 6.97 -22.31 -7.32
N ALA A 116 6.92 -23.46 -6.67
CA ALA A 116 7.86 -23.81 -5.60
C ALA A 116 9.30 -23.98 -6.12
N ALA A 117 9.48 -24.65 -7.27
CA ALA A 117 10.79 -24.79 -7.91
C ALA A 117 11.40 -23.44 -8.30
N LEU A 118 10.56 -22.50 -8.76
CA LEU A 118 10.98 -21.14 -9.08
C LEU A 118 11.37 -20.32 -7.84
N ARG A 119 10.70 -20.47 -6.68
CA ARG A 119 11.12 -19.78 -5.44
C ARG A 119 12.53 -20.16 -5.00
N GLU A 120 12.94 -21.40 -5.24
CA GLU A 120 14.29 -21.90 -4.93
C GLU A 120 15.33 -21.54 -6.01
N ALA A 121 14.90 -21.03 -7.16
CA ALA A 121 15.81 -20.72 -8.26
C ALA A 121 16.74 -19.54 -7.91
N PRO A 122 18.05 -19.65 -8.19
CA PRO A 122 19.00 -18.60 -7.85
C PRO A 122 18.72 -17.28 -8.58
N GLU A 123 18.05 -17.32 -9.73
CA GLU A 123 17.61 -16.15 -10.52
C GLU A 123 16.39 -15.44 -9.97
N VAL A 124 15.53 -16.12 -9.19
CA VAL A 124 14.23 -15.62 -8.75
C VAL A 124 14.35 -14.93 -7.40
N ALA A 125 13.72 -13.77 -7.26
CA ALA A 125 13.63 -13.05 -6.00
C ALA A 125 12.38 -13.46 -5.22
N ASP A 126 11.22 -13.53 -5.89
CA ASP A 126 9.95 -13.87 -5.27
C ASP A 126 8.93 -14.35 -6.33
N VAL A 127 7.87 -15.02 -5.89
CA VAL A 127 6.79 -15.60 -6.71
C VAL A 127 5.45 -15.40 -6.03
N TRP A 128 4.58 -14.58 -6.63
CA TRP A 128 3.26 -14.25 -6.12
C TRP A 128 2.16 -14.92 -6.94
N PRO A 129 1.10 -15.47 -6.30
CA PRO A 129 -0.10 -15.84 -7.02
C PRO A 129 -0.68 -14.60 -7.71
N ASP A 130 -1.24 -14.79 -8.91
CA ASP A 130 -1.98 -13.72 -9.55
C ASP A 130 -3.31 -13.50 -8.80
N GLU A 131 -3.63 -12.24 -8.56
CA GLU A 131 -4.82 -11.84 -7.81
C GLU A 131 -5.62 -10.80 -8.58
N LYS A 132 -6.92 -10.73 -8.31
CA LYS A 132 -7.83 -9.80 -8.98
C LYS A 132 -8.01 -8.53 -8.13
N LEU A 133 -7.60 -7.40 -8.68
CA LEU A 133 -7.92 -6.06 -8.22
C LEU A 133 -9.23 -5.58 -8.85
N THR A 134 -9.78 -4.47 -8.36
CA THR A 134 -10.99 -3.85 -8.90
C THR A 134 -10.78 -2.36 -9.13
N THR A 135 -11.56 -1.79 -10.05
CA THR A 135 -11.72 -0.34 -10.15
C THR A 135 -12.22 0.21 -8.81
N GLN A 136 -11.75 1.39 -8.41
CA GLN A 136 -12.15 2.03 -7.16
C GLN A 136 -13.27 3.04 -7.42
N ALA A 137 -14.37 2.59 -8.03
CA ALA A 137 -15.61 3.35 -8.16
C ALA A 137 -16.66 2.72 -7.24
N VAL A 138 -17.55 3.53 -6.68
CA VAL A 138 -18.63 3.05 -5.80
C VAL A 138 -19.90 3.86 -5.97
N ASP A 139 -20.98 3.29 -5.45
CA ASP A 139 -22.18 3.95 -4.96
C ASP A 139 -21.85 4.62 -3.61
N PRO A 140 -21.53 5.93 -3.56
CA PRO A 140 -20.97 6.63 -2.41
C PRO A 140 -21.97 6.81 -1.27
N ALA A 141 -21.49 6.88 -0.03
CA ALA A 141 -22.34 6.76 1.16
C ALA A 141 -22.09 7.82 2.25
N SER A 142 -21.90 9.11 1.94
CA SER A 142 -22.16 10.33 2.76
C SER A 142 -21.16 11.49 2.54
N ALA A 143 -21.71 12.69 2.34
CA ALA A 143 -21.12 14.02 2.36
C ALA A 143 -22.29 15.01 2.55
N THR A 144 -22.43 15.63 3.73
CA THR A 144 -23.52 16.58 4.01
C THR A 144 -23.03 17.88 4.61
N ALA A 145 -23.04 18.96 3.82
CA ALA A 145 -23.16 20.36 4.21
C ALA A 145 -23.17 21.21 2.92
N VAL A 146 -23.35 22.54 2.95
CA VAL A 146 -23.24 23.43 1.76
C VAL A 146 -22.37 24.64 2.10
N ASP A 147 -21.44 25.05 1.21
CA ASP A 147 -20.65 26.29 1.33
C ASP A 147 -21.02 27.28 0.21
N GLY A 148 -21.38 28.51 0.58
CA GLY A 148 -21.69 29.60 -0.34
C GLY A 148 -20.53 30.52 -0.69
N ALA A 149 -19.29 30.25 -0.22
CA ALA A 149 -18.16 31.15 -0.35
C ALA A 149 -17.30 30.94 -1.63
N LEU A 150 -17.52 29.87 -2.39
CA LEU A 150 -16.79 29.60 -3.64
C LEU A 150 -17.71 29.84 -4.84
N GLY A 151 -17.66 31.07 -5.38
CA GLY A 151 -18.51 31.57 -6.47
C GLY A 151 -18.31 30.89 -7.84
N GLY A 152 -18.44 29.57 -7.92
CA GLY A 152 -18.38 28.77 -9.14
C GLY A 152 -19.65 27.96 -9.36
N VAL A 153 -20.80 28.64 -9.44
CA VAL A 153 -22.13 28.00 -9.53
C VAL A 153 -22.32 27.17 -10.82
N ASN A 154 -21.50 27.41 -11.85
CA ASN A 154 -21.70 26.90 -13.22
C ASN A 154 -20.44 26.31 -13.87
N GLY A 155 -19.37 26.03 -13.10
CA GLY A 155 -18.06 25.62 -13.64
C GLY A 155 -17.78 24.13 -13.52
N ASP A 156 -16.93 23.59 -14.39
CA ASP A 156 -16.35 22.25 -14.29
C ASP A 156 -15.31 22.14 -13.15
N THR A 157 -14.83 20.92 -12.89
CA THR A 157 -13.86 20.66 -11.83
C THR A 157 -12.55 21.44 -12.05
N ALA A 158 -12.12 21.63 -13.29
CA ALA A 158 -10.94 22.44 -13.60
C ALA A 158 -11.10 23.90 -13.15
N SER A 159 -12.28 24.47 -13.37
CA SER A 159 -12.66 25.80 -12.87
C SER A 159 -12.70 25.86 -11.35
N TYR A 160 -13.23 24.82 -10.70
CA TYR A 160 -13.26 24.70 -9.24
C TYR A 160 -11.86 24.69 -8.62
N LEU A 161 -10.90 23.98 -9.23
CA LEU A 161 -9.50 23.98 -8.81
C LEU A 161 -8.76 25.29 -9.16
N GLY A 162 -9.41 26.22 -9.83
CA GLY A 162 -8.89 27.55 -10.15
C GLY A 162 -7.95 27.59 -11.36
N LEU A 163 -7.96 26.56 -12.21
CA LEU A 163 -7.01 26.43 -13.32
C LEU A 163 -7.13 27.52 -14.39
N PRO A 164 -8.34 27.94 -14.85
CA PRO A 164 -8.46 28.93 -15.93
C PRO A 164 -7.79 30.27 -15.61
N ASN A 165 -7.94 30.76 -14.38
CA ASN A 165 -7.32 32.00 -13.90
C ASN A 165 -5.98 31.76 -13.19
N GLY A 166 -5.57 30.50 -13.08
CA GLY A 166 -4.37 30.05 -12.40
C GLY A 166 -3.37 29.49 -13.40
N LEU A 167 -2.97 28.23 -13.20
CA LEU A 167 -1.90 27.59 -13.97
C LEU A 167 -2.11 27.61 -15.50
N TRP A 168 -3.34 27.44 -16.01
CA TRP A 168 -3.58 27.52 -17.46
C TRP A 168 -3.25 28.89 -18.04
N SER A 169 -3.56 29.98 -17.32
CA SER A 169 -3.23 31.33 -17.78
C SER A 169 -1.72 31.54 -17.92
N GLN A 170 -0.91 30.85 -17.11
CA GLN A 170 0.57 30.91 -17.19
C GLN A 170 1.11 30.22 -18.45
N PHE A 171 0.37 29.25 -18.99
CA PHE A 171 0.69 28.60 -20.27
C PHE A 171 0.11 29.34 -21.49
N GLY A 172 -0.65 30.42 -21.29
CA GLY A 172 -1.33 31.14 -22.36
C GLY A 172 -2.77 30.67 -22.62
N GLY A 173 -3.36 29.89 -21.70
CA GLY A 173 -4.75 29.44 -21.74
C GLY A 173 -4.91 27.92 -21.83
N PRO A 174 -6.15 27.42 -21.86
CA PRO A 174 -6.45 25.99 -21.94
C PRO A 174 -5.90 25.33 -23.22
N ASP A 175 -5.71 26.09 -24.31
CA ASP A 175 -5.14 25.61 -25.57
C ASP A 175 -3.66 25.18 -25.50
N HIS A 176 -3.00 25.43 -24.37
CA HIS A 176 -1.60 25.06 -24.12
C HIS A 176 -1.41 24.23 -22.84
N ALA A 177 -2.48 23.95 -22.10
CA ALA A 177 -2.39 23.30 -20.79
C ALA A 177 -2.23 21.78 -20.93
N GLY A 178 -1.01 21.29 -20.70
CA GLY A 178 -0.58 19.89 -20.84
C GLY A 178 0.20 19.59 -22.13
N ASP A 179 0.58 20.61 -22.92
CA ASP A 179 1.31 20.41 -24.18
C ASP A 179 2.62 19.64 -23.97
N GLY A 180 2.83 18.62 -24.82
CA GLY A 180 4.05 17.81 -24.82
C GLY A 180 4.11 16.70 -23.77
N VAL A 181 3.07 16.56 -22.94
CA VAL A 181 2.98 15.54 -21.89
C VAL A 181 2.03 14.43 -22.32
N VAL A 182 2.37 13.17 -21.99
CA VAL A 182 1.55 11.98 -22.25
C VAL A 182 1.04 11.38 -20.93
N VAL A 183 -0.28 11.32 -20.78
CA VAL A 183 -0.94 10.65 -19.65
C VAL A 183 -1.30 9.22 -20.05
N GLY A 184 -0.69 8.24 -19.38
CA GLY A 184 -1.07 6.84 -19.42
C GLY A 184 -2.28 6.58 -18.53
N VAL A 185 -3.30 5.92 -19.06
CA VAL A 185 -4.51 5.54 -18.32
C VAL A 185 -4.61 4.03 -18.30
N LEU A 186 -4.37 3.42 -17.14
CA LEU A 186 -4.46 1.97 -16.91
C LEU A 186 -5.82 1.68 -16.27
N ASP A 187 -6.75 1.12 -17.03
CA ASP A 187 -8.17 1.08 -16.67
C ASP A 187 -8.97 0.03 -17.48
N THR A 188 -10.28 0.22 -17.68
CA THR A 188 -11.19 -0.65 -18.46
C THR A 188 -11.14 -0.42 -19.98
N GLY A 189 -10.28 0.50 -20.44
CA GLY A 189 -10.12 0.84 -21.86
C GLY A 189 -10.46 2.30 -22.14
N ILE A 190 -10.71 2.62 -23.41
CA ILE A 190 -11.12 3.95 -23.83
C ILE A 190 -12.07 3.93 -25.03
N THR A 191 -12.97 4.91 -25.13
CA THR A 191 -13.83 5.13 -26.31
C THR A 191 -13.20 6.16 -27.26
N PRO A 192 -12.49 5.75 -28.33
CA PRO A 192 -11.71 6.67 -29.17
C PRO A 192 -12.54 7.73 -29.91
N GLN A 193 -13.81 7.45 -30.19
CA GLN A 193 -14.72 8.36 -30.89
C GLN A 193 -15.31 9.45 -29.98
N HIS A 194 -15.03 9.41 -28.67
CA HIS A 194 -15.59 10.35 -27.71
C HIS A 194 -15.06 11.79 -27.99
N PRO A 195 -15.91 12.84 -27.94
CA PRO A 195 -15.49 14.22 -28.28
C PRO A 195 -14.34 14.77 -27.41
N SER A 196 -14.26 14.36 -26.14
CA SER A 196 -13.12 14.67 -25.25
C SER A 196 -11.77 14.15 -25.75
N PHE A 197 -11.76 13.21 -26.71
CA PHE A 197 -10.55 12.65 -27.30
C PHE A 197 -10.44 12.93 -28.80
N ALA A 198 -11.26 13.81 -29.35
CA ALA A 198 -11.13 14.24 -30.73
C ALA A 198 -9.81 15.01 -30.93
N ASP A 199 -9.22 14.88 -32.11
CA ASP A 199 -7.99 15.60 -32.45
C ASP A 199 -8.22 16.80 -33.39
N THR A 200 -9.45 16.96 -33.88
CA THR A 200 -9.90 18.10 -34.69
C THR A 200 -11.06 18.85 -34.03
N ALA A 201 -10.99 20.17 -33.99
CA ALA A 201 -11.93 21.06 -33.29
C ALA A 201 -13.25 21.31 -34.07
N LEU A 202 -13.67 20.41 -34.96
CA LEU A 202 -14.83 20.52 -35.86
C LEU A 202 -16.19 20.44 -35.12
N GLY A 203 -16.40 21.26 -34.09
CA GLY A 203 -17.55 21.21 -33.19
C GLY A 203 -17.41 20.21 -32.05
N ASN A 204 -16.29 19.48 -31.97
CA ASN A 204 -16.04 18.48 -30.92
C ASN A 204 -15.54 19.10 -29.59
N PHE A 205 -14.75 20.16 -29.68
CA PHE A 205 -14.14 20.87 -28.56
C PHE A 205 -13.72 22.29 -28.97
N VAL A 206 -13.39 23.14 -27.99
CA VAL A 206 -12.90 24.50 -28.24
C VAL A 206 -11.37 24.50 -28.21
N GLY A 207 -10.75 24.86 -29.33
CA GLY A 207 -9.29 25.00 -29.42
C GLY A 207 -8.75 24.73 -30.82
N ALA A 208 -7.43 24.53 -30.92
CA ALA A 208 -6.76 24.17 -32.17
C ALA A 208 -6.66 22.65 -32.37
N ASP A 209 -6.65 22.23 -33.64
CA ASP A 209 -6.34 20.85 -34.03
C ASP A 209 -4.98 20.40 -33.49
N TYR A 210 -4.86 19.11 -33.22
CA TYR A 210 -3.63 18.54 -32.70
C TYR A 210 -2.62 18.25 -33.82
N GLY A 211 -1.37 18.66 -33.58
CA GLY A 211 -0.23 18.19 -34.36
C GLY A 211 0.16 16.75 -34.03
N PRO A 212 1.18 16.17 -34.69
CA PRO A 212 1.61 14.79 -34.48
C PRO A 212 1.98 14.51 -33.01
N PRO A 213 1.98 13.23 -32.58
CA PRO A 213 2.39 12.85 -31.23
C PRO A 213 3.83 13.30 -30.90
N PRO A 214 4.17 13.50 -29.61
CA PRO A 214 5.55 13.78 -29.19
C PRO A 214 6.51 12.71 -29.71
N ALA A 215 7.66 13.13 -30.26
CA ALA A 215 8.65 12.20 -30.84
C ALA A 215 9.30 11.25 -29.81
N SER A 216 9.17 11.56 -28.52
CA SER A 216 9.59 10.71 -27.42
C SER A 216 8.66 9.51 -27.20
N PHE A 217 7.38 9.61 -27.61
CA PHE A 217 6.40 8.56 -27.44
C PHE A 217 6.61 7.45 -28.48
N ARG A 218 6.57 6.19 -28.03
CA ARG A 218 6.87 5.01 -28.85
C ARG A 218 5.73 3.98 -28.86
N GLY A 219 4.63 4.26 -28.17
CA GLY A 219 3.49 3.36 -28.10
C GLY A 219 2.78 3.18 -29.44
N THR A 220 2.03 2.09 -29.52
CA THR A 220 1.26 1.70 -30.70
C THR A 220 -0.23 1.82 -30.46
N CYS A 221 -1.00 1.74 -31.55
CA CYS A 221 -2.44 1.59 -31.48
C CYS A 221 -2.83 0.16 -31.87
N ASP A 222 -3.13 -0.66 -30.87
CA ASP A 222 -3.48 -2.05 -31.06
C ASP A 222 -5.00 -2.15 -31.22
N ALA A 223 -5.49 -2.35 -32.46
CA ALA A 223 -6.93 -2.48 -32.71
C ALA A 223 -7.53 -3.77 -32.11
N GLY A 224 -6.70 -4.75 -31.74
CA GLY A 224 -7.16 -6.06 -31.28
C GLY A 224 -8.09 -6.73 -32.29
N THR A 225 -9.24 -7.20 -31.81
CA THR A 225 -10.31 -7.75 -32.66
C THR A 225 -11.28 -6.69 -33.19
N ASP A 226 -11.25 -5.47 -32.64
CA ASP A 226 -12.08 -4.36 -33.11
C ASP A 226 -11.36 -3.58 -34.22
N THR A 227 -11.60 -4.00 -35.47
CA THR A 227 -11.04 -3.33 -36.65
C THR A 227 -11.48 -1.86 -36.83
N THR A 228 -12.47 -1.39 -36.06
CA THR A 228 -12.92 0.01 -36.07
C THR A 228 -12.18 0.89 -35.05
N PHE A 229 -11.40 0.29 -34.15
CA PHE A 229 -10.62 1.02 -33.17
C PHE A 229 -9.43 1.71 -33.86
N GLN A 230 -9.38 3.04 -33.73
CA GLN A 230 -8.29 3.84 -34.28
C GLN A 230 -7.89 4.93 -33.29
N CYS A 231 -6.59 5.07 -33.12
CA CYS A 231 -5.96 6.19 -32.42
C CYS A 231 -5.91 7.40 -33.35
N ASN A 232 -5.76 8.57 -32.76
CA ASN A 232 -5.66 9.84 -33.46
C ASN A 232 -4.52 10.67 -32.83
N ASN A 233 -4.47 11.97 -33.07
CA ASN A 233 -3.42 12.76 -32.44
C ASN A 233 -3.68 13.05 -30.96
N LYS A 234 -4.90 12.96 -30.43
CA LYS A 234 -5.18 13.15 -28.99
C LYS A 234 -4.97 11.87 -28.18
N LEU A 235 -5.63 10.78 -28.58
CA LEU A 235 -5.37 9.41 -28.13
C LEU A 235 -4.29 8.82 -29.03
N ILE A 236 -3.04 8.84 -28.59
CA ILE A 236 -1.87 8.54 -29.42
C ILE A 236 -1.42 7.09 -29.35
N GLY A 237 -1.89 6.34 -28.35
CA GLY A 237 -1.60 4.92 -28.19
C GLY A 237 -2.71 4.23 -27.40
N ALA A 238 -2.93 2.96 -27.69
CA ALA A 238 -3.95 2.16 -27.02
C ALA A 238 -3.59 0.69 -27.08
N ARG A 239 -3.55 0.01 -25.93
CA ARG A 239 -3.23 -1.42 -25.80
C ARG A 239 -4.17 -2.08 -24.78
N PHE A 240 -4.20 -3.41 -24.77
CA PHE A 240 -4.98 -4.20 -23.83
C PHE A 240 -4.21 -5.45 -23.38
N PHE A 241 -4.46 -5.89 -22.16
CA PHE A 241 -3.80 -7.01 -21.49
C PHE A 241 -4.89 -7.87 -20.85
N ILE A 242 -4.94 -9.15 -21.21
CA ILE A 242 -6.05 -10.06 -20.89
C ILE A 242 -5.59 -11.46 -20.47
N GLN A 243 -4.31 -11.81 -20.65
CA GLN A 243 -3.86 -13.17 -20.39
C GLN A 243 -4.02 -13.56 -18.93
N GLY A 244 -3.77 -12.63 -18.00
CA GLY A 244 -3.98 -12.87 -16.57
C GLY A 244 -5.45 -13.05 -16.21
N PHE A 245 -6.33 -12.17 -16.72
CA PHE A 245 -7.77 -12.28 -16.50
C PHE A 245 -8.38 -13.53 -17.13
N GLY A 246 -7.79 -14.00 -18.23
CA GLY A 246 -8.27 -15.13 -19.00
C GLY A 246 -9.27 -14.71 -20.09
N PRO A 247 -8.94 -14.81 -21.38
CA PRO A 247 -9.82 -14.36 -22.47
C PRO A 247 -11.12 -15.15 -22.58
N ALA A 248 -11.23 -16.31 -21.94
CA ALA A 248 -12.48 -17.08 -21.86
C ALA A 248 -13.42 -16.64 -20.73
N LEU A 249 -12.92 -15.80 -19.82
CA LEU A 249 -13.65 -15.32 -18.63
C LEU A 249 -14.25 -13.93 -18.82
N VAL A 250 -14.02 -13.27 -19.96
CA VAL A 250 -14.63 -11.97 -20.24
C VAL A 250 -16.06 -12.13 -20.74
N ALA A 251 -16.89 -11.11 -20.53
CA ALA A 251 -18.27 -11.10 -20.99
C ALA A 251 -18.36 -11.38 -22.51
N PRO A 252 -19.37 -12.11 -22.99
CA PRO A 252 -19.48 -12.46 -24.42
C PRO A 252 -19.57 -11.27 -25.38
N ASP A 253 -20.02 -10.12 -24.88
CA ASP A 253 -20.14 -8.85 -25.61
C ASP A 253 -18.98 -7.88 -25.34
N SER A 254 -17.99 -8.28 -24.53
CA SER A 254 -16.80 -7.47 -24.28
C SER A 254 -15.86 -7.40 -25.49
N PHE A 255 -15.17 -6.27 -25.62
CA PHE A 255 -14.22 -6.05 -26.71
C PHE A 255 -12.84 -6.58 -26.35
N HIS A 256 -12.34 -7.59 -27.07
CA HIS A 256 -10.93 -8.00 -27.04
C HIS A 256 -10.07 -7.01 -27.84
N SER A 257 -10.05 -5.77 -27.36
CA SER A 257 -9.37 -4.60 -27.89
C SER A 257 -9.24 -3.56 -26.76
N PRO A 258 -8.56 -2.42 -26.96
CA PRO A 258 -8.53 -1.33 -25.96
C PRO A 258 -9.86 -0.59 -25.80
N ARG A 259 -10.91 -0.94 -26.56
CA ARG A 259 -12.23 -0.31 -26.44
C ARG A 259 -12.81 -0.54 -25.05
N ASP A 260 -13.35 0.54 -24.51
CA ASP A 260 -14.08 0.53 -23.24
C ASP A 260 -15.50 -0.01 -23.40
N ASP A 261 -15.81 -1.06 -22.67
CA ASP A 261 -17.13 -1.68 -22.50
C ASP A 261 -17.64 -1.55 -21.06
N ASP A 262 -16.89 -0.90 -20.17
CA ASP A 262 -17.30 -0.62 -18.79
C ASP A 262 -17.61 0.87 -18.57
N GLY A 263 -16.92 1.77 -19.27
CA GLY A 263 -17.12 3.23 -19.19
C GLY A 263 -16.16 3.91 -18.22
N HIS A 264 -15.69 3.20 -17.19
CA HIS A 264 -14.81 3.74 -16.16
C HIS A 264 -13.50 4.34 -16.73
N GLY A 265 -12.83 3.65 -17.65
CA GLY A 265 -11.59 4.14 -18.27
C GLY A 265 -11.77 5.36 -19.17
N THR A 266 -12.87 5.43 -19.91
CA THR A 266 -13.26 6.64 -20.66
C THR A 266 -13.51 7.82 -19.73
N HIS A 267 -14.16 7.56 -18.59
CA HIS A 267 -14.43 8.56 -17.56
C HIS A 267 -13.15 9.10 -16.95
N THR A 268 -12.28 8.24 -16.42
CA THR A 268 -11.01 8.65 -15.80
C THR A 268 -10.06 9.35 -16.77
N ALA A 269 -9.97 8.87 -18.02
CA ALA A 269 -9.16 9.49 -19.06
C ALA A 269 -9.63 10.92 -19.40
N SER A 270 -10.95 11.12 -19.50
CA SER A 270 -11.51 12.43 -19.80
C SER A 270 -11.40 13.43 -18.63
N ILE A 271 -11.39 12.96 -17.37
CA ILE A 271 -11.07 13.81 -16.21
C ILE A 271 -9.62 14.28 -16.26
N ALA A 272 -8.68 13.36 -16.49
CA ALA A 272 -7.25 13.71 -16.46
C ALA A 272 -6.88 14.65 -17.62
N ALA A 273 -7.30 14.30 -18.83
CA ALA A 273 -6.82 14.92 -20.05
C ALA A 273 -7.90 15.03 -21.14
N GLY A 274 -9.20 15.07 -20.83
CA GLY A 274 -10.23 15.39 -21.82
C GLY A 274 -10.05 16.80 -22.38
N ASN A 275 -10.37 17.00 -23.66
CA ASN A 275 -10.29 18.31 -24.30
C ASN A 275 -11.11 19.38 -23.58
N PHE A 276 -10.67 20.63 -23.67
CA PHE A 276 -11.40 21.78 -23.15
C PHE A 276 -12.59 22.13 -24.05
N GLY A 277 -13.70 22.55 -23.44
CA GLY A 277 -14.85 23.07 -24.18
C GLY A 277 -15.67 21.99 -24.86
N VAL A 278 -15.84 20.84 -24.20
CA VAL A 278 -16.68 19.73 -24.68
C VAL A 278 -18.08 19.88 -24.10
N ASP A 279 -19.11 19.73 -24.92
CA ASP A 279 -20.53 19.80 -24.51
C ASP A 279 -20.98 18.48 -23.86
N PRO A 280 -21.29 18.44 -22.55
CA PRO A 280 -21.57 17.21 -21.81
C PRO A 280 -23.07 16.90 -21.76
N THR A 281 -23.74 16.76 -22.91
CA THR A 281 -25.16 16.44 -22.94
C THR A 281 -25.44 15.00 -22.52
N ILE A 282 -26.38 14.80 -21.58
CA ILE A 282 -26.90 13.48 -21.19
C ILE A 282 -28.37 13.40 -21.59
N GLY A 283 -28.77 12.35 -22.32
CA GLY A 283 -30.14 12.17 -22.80
C GLY A 283 -30.63 13.30 -23.70
N GLY A 284 -29.71 13.97 -24.41
CA GLY A 284 -29.99 15.12 -25.27
C GLY A 284 -30.28 16.43 -24.54
N ARG A 285 -29.86 16.57 -23.28
CA ARG A 285 -30.15 17.72 -22.40
C ARG A 285 -28.88 18.34 -21.84
N THR A 286 -28.91 19.65 -21.64
CA THR A 286 -27.87 20.39 -20.92
C THR A 286 -28.25 20.48 -19.44
N LEU A 287 -27.43 19.93 -18.56
CA LEU A 287 -27.69 19.88 -17.11
C LEU A 287 -27.31 21.20 -16.39
N GLY A 288 -27.35 22.33 -17.09
CA GLY A 288 -26.85 23.61 -16.60
C GLY A 288 -25.32 23.73 -16.57
N VAL A 289 -24.60 22.80 -17.22
CA VAL A 289 -23.16 22.87 -17.48
C VAL A 289 -22.97 22.86 -18.99
N ASP A 290 -22.62 24.00 -19.56
CA ASP A 290 -22.54 24.15 -21.02
C ASP A 290 -21.27 23.50 -21.60
N LEU A 291 -20.16 23.51 -20.86
CA LEU A 291 -18.87 23.00 -21.32
C LEU A 291 -18.05 22.39 -20.17
N ILE A 292 -17.34 21.30 -20.44
CA ILE A 292 -16.39 20.66 -19.52
C ILE A 292 -14.98 20.55 -20.13
N SER A 293 -14.01 20.31 -19.25
CA SER A 293 -12.61 20.07 -19.58
C SER A 293 -12.00 19.04 -18.66
N GLY A 294 -11.01 18.29 -19.16
CA GLY A 294 -10.04 17.62 -18.31
C GLY A 294 -9.12 18.63 -17.62
N ILE A 295 -8.36 18.18 -16.61
CA ILE A 295 -7.41 19.03 -15.88
C ILE A 295 -6.23 19.47 -16.77
N ALA A 296 -5.72 18.57 -17.61
CA ALA A 296 -4.67 18.85 -18.59
C ALA A 296 -5.20 18.67 -20.04
N PRO A 297 -6.02 19.60 -20.55
CA PRO A 297 -6.79 19.40 -21.77
C PRO A 297 -5.95 19.18 -23.03
N ARG A 298 -4.67 19.57 -23.05
CA ARG A 298 -3.75 19.39 -24.19
C ARG A 298 -2.76 18.26 -24.04
N ALA A 299 -2.71 17.61 -22.88
CA ALA A 299 -1.95 16.39 -22.71
C ALA A 299 -2.49 15.30 -23.67
N ARG A 300 -1.59 14.46 -24.16
CA ARG A 300 -1.94 13.31 -25.00
C ARG A 300 -2.31 12.13 -24.11
N ILE A 301 -3.12 11.23 -24.61
CA ILE A 301 -3.58 10.05 -23.86
C ILE A 301 -2.99 8.79 -24.49
N ALA A 302 -2.51 7.88 -23.64
CA ALA A 302 -2.22 6.50 -23.99
C ALA A 302 -3.04 5.57 -23.09
N ALA A 303 -3.94 4.77 -23.68
CA ALA A 303 -4.84 3.91 -22.91
C ALA A 303 -4.30 2.47 -22.81
N TYR A 304 -4.39 1.87 -21.63
CA TYR A 304 -3.95 0.50 -21.38
C TYR A 304 -5.08 -0.23 -20.64
N LYS A 305 -5.88 -1.02 -21.39
CA LYS A 305 -6.97 -1.81 -20.83
C LYS A 305 -6.41 -3.00 -20.05
N VAL A 306 -6.63 -3.03 -18.74
CA VAL A 306 -6.21 -4.11 -17.83
C VAL A 306 -7.37 -4.66 -16.99
N CYS A 307 -8.49 -3.93 -16.95
CA CYS A 307 -9.70 -4.33 -16.26
C CYS A 307 -10.73 -4.85 -17.25
N TRP A 308 -11.43 -5.92 -16.87
CA TRP A 308 -12.38 -6.62 -17.73
C TRP A 308 -13.71 -6.85 -17.04
N VAL A 309 -14.79 -6.80 -17.83
CA VAL A 309 -16.12 -7.26 -17.44
C VAL A 309 -16.13 -8.78 -17.52
N GLY A 310 -16.46 -9.45 -16.41
CA GLY A 310 -16.23 -10.89 -16.23
C GLY A 310 -17.38 -11.82 -16.63
N GLY A 311 -18.51 -11.30 -17.11
CA GLY A 311 -19.68 -12.11 -17.41
C GLY A 311 -20.16 -12.94 -16.21
N ASP A 312 -19.92 -14.25 -16.25
CA ASP A 312 -20.23 -15.19 -15.16
C ASP A 312 -19.29 -15.08 -13.95
N VAL A 313 -18.16 -14.37 -14.07
CA VAL A 313 -17.23 -14.07 -12.97
C VAL A 313 -17.23 -12.57 -12.64
N SER A 314 -16.72 -12.20 -11.47
CA SER A 314 -16.61 -10.79 -11.10
C SER A 314 -15.66 -10.01 -12.03
N ASN A 315 -16.04 -8.76 -12.32
CA ASN A 315 -15.18 -7.79 -13.00
C ASN A 315 -13.87 -7.60 -12.22
N GLY A 316 -12.80 -7.23 -12.91
CA GLY A 316 -11.56 -6.86 -12.25
C GLY A 316 -10.34 -6.84 -13.15
N CYS A 317 -9.19 -6.62 -12.53
CA CYS A 317 -7.91 -6.37 -13.18
C CYS A 317 -6.86 -7.23 -12.47
N THR A 318 -6.17 -8.11 -13.19
CA THR A 318 -5.21 -9.03 -12.55
C THR A 318 -3.88 -8.35 -12.28
N LEU A 319 -3.09 -8.86 -11.32
CA LEU A 319 -1.75 -8.33 -11.04
C LEU A 319 -0.84 -8.48 -12.25
N SER A 320 -0.89 -9.63 -12.93
CA SER A 320 -0.06 -9.89 -14.11
C SER A 320 -0.38 -8.94 -15.27
N ASP A 321 -1.66 -8.74 -15.62
CA ASP A 321 -2.07 -7.79 -16.66
C ASP A 321 -1.70 -6.34 -16.27
N SER A 322 -1.86 -5.98 -14.99
CA SER A 322 -1.50 -4.66 -14.47
C SER A 322 0.01 -4.40 -14.56
N VAL A 323 0.85 -5.36 -14.18
CA VAL A 323 2.31 -5.27 -14.30
C VAL A 323 2.72 -5.15 -15.77
N ALA A 324 2.12 -5.95 -16.66
CA ALA A 324 2.38 -5.89 -18.10
C ALA A 324 2.08 -4.49 -18.68
N ALA A 325 0.96 -3.89 -18.27
CA ALA A 325 0.59 -2.56 -18.69
C ALA A 325 1.50 -1.47 -18.13
N ILE A 326 1.95 -1.59 -16.88
CA ILE A 326 2.91 -0.64 -16.29
C ILE A 326 4.25 -0.73 -17.04
N ASP A 327 4.75 -1.94 -17.26
CA ASP A 327 6.00 -2.19 -18.01
C ASP A 327 5.93 -1.54 -19.40
N GLN A 328 4.80 -1.75 -20.08
CA GLN A 328 4.58 -1.21 -21.40
C GLN A 328 4.39 0.31 -21.42
N ALA A 329 3.62 0.87 -20.50
CA ALA A 329 3.40 2.32 -20.44
C ALA A 329 4.71 3.08 -20.22
N VAL A 330 5.56 2.57 -19.34
CA VAL A 330 6.91 3.12 -19.11
C VAL A 330 7.77 2.97 -20.37
N SER A 331 7.68 1.82 -21.07
CA SER A 331 8.41 1.56 -22.31
C SER A 331 8.02 2.52 -23.45
N ASP A 332 6.73 2.83 -23.54
CA ASP A 332 6.13 3.71 -24.55
C ASP A 332 6.47 5.18 -24.30
N GLY A 333 6.94 5.50 -23.09
CA GLY A 333 7.39 6.84 -22.71
C GLY A 333 6.26 7.73 -22.21
N VAL A 334 5.30 7.19 -21.45
CA VAL A 334 4.31 8.02 -20.73
C VAL A 334 4.98 8.87 -19.66
N ASP A 335 4.45 10.07 -19.43
CA ASP A 335 4.99 11.01 -18.45
C ASP A 335 4.36 10.84 -17.07
N VAL A 336 3.05 10.59 -17.07
CA VAL A 336 2.20 10.45 -15.89
C VAL A 336 1.27 9.25 -16.08
N ILE A 337 1.00 8.49 -15.02
CA ILE A 337 0.02 7.41 -15.00
C ILE A 337 -1.12 7.77 -14.05
N ASN A 338 -2.36 7.64 -14.54
CA ASN A 338 -3.53 7.47 -13.70
C ASN A 338 -3.78 5.97 -13.47
N TYR A 339 -3.91 5.57 -12.20
CA TYR A 339 -4.22 4.20 -11.81
C TYR A 339 -5.40 4.20 -10.83
N SER A 340 -6.61 4.07 -11.36
CA SER A 340 -7.87 4.10 -10.59
C SER A 340 -8.31 2.68 -10.15
N ILE A 341 -7.33 1.87 -9.75
CA ILE A 341 -7.48 0.44 -9.44
C ILE A 341 -6.87 0.15 -8.07
N GLY A 342 -7.46 -0.78 -7.33
CA GLY A 342 -6.99 -1.19 -6.01
C GLY A 342 -7.59 -2.51 -5.55
N GLY A 343 -7.08 -3.04 -4.45
CA GLY A 343 -7.60 -4.23 -3.77
C GLY A 343 -7.97 -3.94 -2.32
N ALA A 344 -8.15 -4.98 -1.52
CA ALA A 344 -8.35 -4.83 -0.09
C ALA A 344 -7.13 -4.17 0.60
N ALA A 345 -7.35 -3.58 1.78
CA ALA A 345 -6.25 -3.18 2.65
C ALA A 345 -5.42 -4.42 3.03
N LYS A 346 -4.09 -4.33 2.87
CA LYS A 346 -3.17 -5.43 3.18
C LYS A 346 -2.02 -4.95 4.07
N THR A 347 -1.37 -5.90 4.72
CA THR A 347 -0.21 -5.67 5.60
C THR A 347 1.14 -5.81 4.89
N ASN A 348 1.15 -6.24 3.63
CA ASN A 348 2.38 -6.36 2.85
C ASN A 348 2.88 -4.98 2.38
N VAL A 349 4.21 -4.86 2.29
CA VAL A 349 4.92 -3.62 1.87
C VAL A 349 5.47 -3.68 0.45
N ALA A 350 5.26 -4.82 -0.20
CA ALA A 350 5.63 -5.07 -1.58
C ALA A 350 4.65 -6.08 -2.20
N ASP A 351 4.25 -5.82 -3.44
CA ASP A 351 3.60 -6.74 -4.37
C ASP A 351 4.09 -6.42 -5.80
N PRO A 352 3.80 -7.27 -6.80
CA PRO A 352 4.28 -7.04 -8.16
C PRO A 352 3.92 -5.67 -8.74
N VAL A 353 2.71 -5.17 -8.47
CA VAL A 353 2.22 -3.89 -8.99
C VAL A 353 2.92 -2.72 -8.28
N GLN A 354 3.05 -2.79 -6.96
CA GLN A 354 3.83 -1.82 -6.18
C GLN A 354 5.27 -1.75 -6.69
N LEU A 355 5.92 -2.88 -6.92
CA LEU A 355 7.30 -2.95 -7.41
C LEU A 355 7.45 -2.47 -8.86
N ALA A 356 6.49 -2.77 -9.73
CA ALA A 356 6.46 -2.22 -11.08
C ALA A 356 6.33 -0.69 -11.05
N PHE A 357 5.51 -0.13 -10.16
CA PHE A 357 5.41 1.31 -9.99
C PHE A 357 6.66 1.96 -9.37
N LEU A 358 7.45 1.23 -8.57
CA LEU A 358 8.78 1.71 -8.16
C LEU A 358 9.68 1.86 -9.41
N GLY A 359 9.64 0.88 -10.32
CA GLY A 359 10.31 0.99 -11.62
C GLY A 359 9.80 2.14 -12.49
N ALA A 360 8.48 2.39 -12.50
CA ALA A 360 7.91 3.55 -13.19
C ALA A 360 8.44 4.86 -12.59
N SER A 361 8.50 4.98 -11.26
CA SER A 361 9.09 6.12 -10.56
C SER A 361 10.57 6.32 -10.94
N ASP A 362 11.35 5.22 -11.00
CA ASP A 362 12.76 5.23 -11.41
C ASP A 362 12.95 5.66 -12.88
N ALA A 363 11.98 5.37 -13.73
CA ALA A 363 11.92 5.83 -15.12
C ALA A 363 11.49 7.31 -15.25
N GLY A 364 11.18 7.98 -14.13
CA GLY A 364 10.73 9.36 -14.04
C GLY A 364 9.21 9.53 -14.11
N VAL A 365 8.42 8.44 -14.12
CA VAL A 365 6.96 8.47 -14.30
C VAL A 365 6.24 8.72 -12.99
N PHE A 366 5.43 9.79 -12.93
CA PHE A 366 4.56 10.07 -11.80
C PHE A 366 3.32 9.19 -11.85
N VAL A 367 2.85 8.71 -10.68
CA VAL A 367 1.66 7.85 -10.59
C VAL A 367 0.70 8.42 -9.55
N ALA A 368 -0.52 8.74 -9.98
CA ALA A 368 -1.65 8.98 -9.10
C ALA A 368 -2.47 7.70 -8.94
N ASN A 369 -2.68 7.26 -7.71
CA ASN A 369 -3.44 6.05 -7.42
C ASN A 369 -4.55 6.33 -6.40
N ALA A 370 -5.76 5.91 -6.74
CA ALA A 370 -6.93 5.97 -5.86
C ALA A 370 -6.65 5.36 -4.48
N ALA A 371 -7.08 6.03 -3.41
CA ALA A 371 -6.89 5.55 -2.03
C ALA A 371 -7.76 4.35 -1.66
N GLY A 372 -8.87 4.16 -2.38
CA GLY A 372 -9.88 3.14 -2.12
C GLY A 372 -11.18 3.72 -1.61
N ASN A 373 -12.23 2.90 -1.64
CA ASN A 373 -13.60 3.32 -1.33
C ASN A 373 -14.23 2.56 -0.14
N ALA A 374 -13.42 2.13 0.82
CA ALA A 374 -13.85 1.33 1.97
C ALA A 374 -13.92 2.14 3.29
N GLY A 375 -13.91 3.47 3.21
CA GLY A 375 -14.14 4.35 4.36
C GLY A 375 -15.58 4.28 4.89
N PRO A 376 -15.89 4.98 6.00
CA PRO A 376 -15.06 5.99 6.67
C PRO A 376 -14.16 5.41 7.78
N ASP A 377 -14.19 4.11 8.02
CA ASP A 377 -13.40 3.51 9.10
C ASP A 377 -11.89 3.61 8.82
N GLY A 378 -11.10 3.86 9.87
CA GLY A 378 -9.64 3.90 9.78
C GLY A 378 -9.05 2.54 9.40
N GLY A 379 -7.93 2.55 8.67
CA GLY A 379 -7.27 1.31 8.20
C GLY A 379 -7.84 0.76 6.89
N SER A 380 -8.62 1.56 6.15
CA SER A 380 -9.30 1.15 4.93
C SER A 380 -8.58 1.50 3.63
N VAL A 381 -7.41 2.17 3.70
CA VAL A 381 -6.58 2.48 2.51
C VAL A 381 -6.18 1.19 1.78
N ALA A 382 -6.51 1.14 0.49
CA ALA A 382 -6.31 -0.01 -0.39
C ALA A 382 -4.84 -0.23 -0.80
N THR A 383 -4.47 -1.44 -1.18
CA THR A 383 -3.24 -1.70 -1.97
C THR A 383 -3.53 -1.41 -3.46
N PRO A 384 -2.58 -0.93 -4.30
CA PRO A 384 -1.15 -0.69 -4.04
C PRO A 384 -0.79 0.70 -3.49
N THR A 385 -1.77 1.60 -3.32
CA THR A 385 -1.58 3.02 -3.00
C THR A 385 -0.80 3.30 -1.69
N THR A 386 -0.69 2.29 -0.85
CA THR A 386 0.10 2.22 0.39
C THR A 386 1.59 2.48 0.17
N ALA A 387 2.13 2.14 -1.00
CA ALA A 387 3.54 2.32 -1.31
C ALA A 387 3.97 3.81 -1.28
N PRO A 388 5.17 4.13 -0.75
CA PRO A 388 5.60 5.53 -0.56
C PRO A 388 5.99 6.26 -1.86
N TRP A 389 6.30 5.52 -2.94
CA TRP A 389 6.59 6.05 -4.28
C TRP A 389 5.33 6.35 -5.12
N LEU A 390 4.15 5.95 -4.64
CA LEU A 390 2.86 6.32 -5.25
C LEU A 390 2.27 7.56 -4.56
N THR A 391 1.49 8.34 -5.31
CA THR A 391 0.65 9.40 -4.75
C THR A 391 -0.75 8.87 -4.51
N SER A 392 -1.10 8.69 -3.23
CA SER A 392 -2.40 8.18 -2.80
C SER A 392 -3.44 9.29 -2.72
N VAL A 393 -4.59 9.10 -3.38
CA VAL A 393 -5.58 10.17 -3.58
C VAL A 393 -6.92 9.81 -2.94
N GLY A 394 -7.28 10.54 -1.88
CA GLY A 394 -8.62 10.53 -1.30
C GLY A 394 -9.62 11.37 -2.11
N ALA A 395 -10.91 11.19 -1.84
CA ALA A 395 -11.99 11.88 -2.56
C ALA A 395 -12.74 12.86 -1.64
N ASP A 396 -12.92 14.11 -2.08
CA ASP A 396 -13.88 15.06 -1.52
C ASP A 396 -14.97 15.43 -2.53
N ALA A 397 -15.99 16.14 -2.03
CA ALA A 397 -17.06 16.66 -2.87
C ALA A 397 -16.59 17.90 -3.66
N PRO A 398 -16.86 17.99 -4.97
CA PRO A 398 -16.70 19.23 -5.71
C PRO A 398 -17.73 20.28 -5.28
N ALA A 399 -17.54 21.53 -5.70
CA ALA A 399 -18.52 22.61 -5.49
C ALA A 399 -19.83 22.47 -6.29
N ARG A 400 -20.12 21.32 -6.92
CA ARG A 400 -21.32 21.11 -7.76
C ARG A 400 -21.91 19.70 -7.59
N THR A 401 -23.23 19.61 -7.62
CA THR A 401 -24.01 18.37 -7.76
C THR A 401 -25.15 18.61 -8.75
N PHE A 402 -25.80 17.57 -9.28
CA PHE A 402 -27.02 17.72 -10.08
C PHE A 402 -28.26 17.37 -9.26
N GLN A 403 -29.27 18.24 -9.28
CA GLN A 403 -30.48 18.06 -8.47
C GLN A 403 -31.75 18.20 -9.30
N ALA A 404 -32.77 17.46 -8.88
CA ALA A 404 -34.15 17.64 -9.35
C ALA A 404 -35.12 17.63 -8.15
N THR A 405 -36.26 18.29 -8.33
CA THR A 405 -37.31 18.35 -7.33
C THR A 405 -38.48 17.47 -7.75
N ALA A 406 -38.92 16.60 -6.84
CA ALA A 406 -40.18 15.90 -6.97
C ALA A 406 -41.26 16.59 -6.12
N THR A 407 -42.37 16.99 -6.76
CA THR A 407 -43.52 17.58 -6.08
C THR A 407 -44.54 16.48 -5.79
N ILE A 408 -44.74 16.17 -4.52
CA ILE A 408 -45.60 15.09 -4.05
C ILE A 408 -46.96 15.68 -3.66
N THR A 409 -48.03 15.19 -4.27
CA THR A 409 -49.42 15.61 -3.97
C THR A 409 -50.19 14.47 -3.31
N PRO A 410 -50.35 14.49 -1.98
CA PRO A 410 -51.12 13.48 -1.23
C PRO A 410 -52.64 13.66 -1.38
N PRO A 411 -53.46 12.66 -1.04
CA PRO A 411 -54.92 12.75 -1.13
C PRO A 411 -55.47 13.79 -0.15
N GLY A 412 -56.08 14.87 -0.65
CA GLY A 412 -56.73 15.90 0.16
C GLY A 412 -55.78 16.78 0.99
N GLY A 413 -54.47 16.66 0.80
CA GLY A 413 -53.44 17.47 1.47
C GLY A 413 -52.80 18.50 0.54
N LEU A 414 -52.00 19.41 1.12
CA LEU A 414 -51.18 20.34 0.35
C LEU A 414 -49.99 19.60 -0.28
N PRO A 415 -49.62 19.91 -1.54
CA PRO A 415 -48.40 19.40 -2.13
C PRO A 415 -47.17 19.79 -1.31
N PHE A 416 -46.15 18.93 -1.33
CA PHE A 416 -44.84 19.23 -0.75
C PHE A 416 -43.72 18.79 -1.69
N ASP A 417 -42.63 19.54 -1.65
CA ASP A 417 -41.45 19.25 -2.45
C ASP A 417 -40.45 18.40 -1.68
N ILE A 418 -39.77 17.53 -2.42
CA ILE A 418 -38.53 16.86 -2.01
C ILE A 418 -37.49 17.12 -3.10
N THR A 419 -36.30 17.57 -2.72
CA THR A 419 -35.20 17.80 -3.65
C THR A 419 -34.12 16.77 -3.36
N GLY A 420 -33.60 16.17 -4.41
CA GLY A 420 -32.57 15.16 -4.32
C GLY A 420 -31.64 15.19 -5.51
N ALA A 421 -30.61 14.35 -5.46
CA ALA A 421 -29.61 14.26 -6.51
C ALA A 421 -30.21 13.52 -7.71
N SER A 422 -29.90 14.02 -8.91
CA SER A 422 -30.51 13.55 -10.14
C SER A 422 -29.85 14.10 -11.40
N VAL A 423 -29.51 13.19 -12.33
CA VAL A 423 -29.36 13.49 -13.75
C VAL A 423 -30.60 12.96 -14.47
N THR A 424 -31.64 13.78 -14.59
CA THR A 424 -32.94 13.35 -15.14
C THR A 424 -33.57 14.38 -16.08
N GLY A 425 -34.43 13.88 -16.96
CA GLY A 425 -35.45 14.69 -17.59
C GLY A 425 -36.69 14.92 -16.74
N ALA A 426 -37.48 15.94 -17.10
CA ALA A 426 -38.75 16.20 -16.45
C ALA A 426 -39.78 15.07 -16.64
N LEU A 427 -40.54 14.79 -15.60
CA LEU A 427 -41.67 13.86 -15.57
C LEU A 427 -42.95 14.60 -15.16
N VAL A 428 -43.98 14.50 -16.00
CA VAL A 428 -45.31 15.03 -15.69
C VAL A 428 -45.97 14.24 -14.55
N ALA A 429 -46.86 14.89 -13.81
CA ALA A 429 -47.49 14.29 -12.64
C ALA A 429 -48.21 12.96 -12.97
N THR A 430 -47.85 11.89 -12.25
CA THR A 430 -48.51 10.57 -12.33
C THR A 430 -48.59 9.93 -10.95
N SER A 431 -49.32 8.82 -10.81
CA SER A 431 -49.50 8.11 -9.53
C SER A 431 -48.17 7.57 -8.98
N VAL A 432 -48.05 7.54 -7.65
CA VAL A 432 -46.93 6.95 -6.91
C VAL A 432 -47.36 5.64 -6.24
N VAL A 433 -46.48 4.64 -6.23
CA VAL A 433 -46.65 3.39 -5.48
C VAL A 433 -45.41 3.08 -4.65
N ASP A 434 -45.59 2.37 -3.55
CA ASP A 434 -44.48 1.83 -2.75
C ASP A 434 -44.04 0.48 -3.37
N GLY A 435 -42.73 0.32 -3.61
CA GLY A 435 -42.19 -0.95 -4.09
C GLY A 435 -42.55 -2.11 -3.16
N ALA A 436 -42.56 -1.90 -1.84
CA ALA A 436 -42.89 -2.93 -0.86
C ALA A 436 -44.33 -3.47 -1.01
N SER A 437 -45.28 -2.62 -1.42
CA SER A 437 -46.68 -3.00 -1.64
C SER A 437 -46.97 -3.44 -3.08
N SER A 438 -45.98 -3.38 -3.96
CA SER A 438 -46.08 -3.71 -5.39
C SER A 438 -45.34 -5.02 -5.74
N ALA A 439 -45.18 -5.91 -4.76
CA ALA A 439 -44.48 -7.18 -4.94
C ALA A 439 -45.24 -8.13 -5.87
N ARG A 440 -44.51 -8.76 -6.79
CA ARG A 440 -45.01 -9.87 -7.61
C ARG A 440 -45.40 -11.05 -6.72
N ALA A 441 -46.45 -11.77 -7.12
CA ALA A 441 -46.90 -12.96 -6.40
C ALA A 441 -45.74 -13.96 -6.15
N GLY A 442 -45.53 -14.33 -4.90
CA GLY A 442 -44.46 -15.25 -4.48
C GLY A 442 -43.09 -14.60 -4.24
N VAL A 443 -42.94 -13.28 -4.41
CA VAL A 443 -41.72 -12.53 -4.09
C VAL A 443 -41.85 -11.84 -2.73
N ALA A 444 -40.76 -11.78 -1.96
CA ALA A 444 -40.76 -11.10 -0.67
C ALA A 444 -40.93 -9.57 -0.85
N ALA A 445 -41.73 -8.96 0.03
CA ALA A 445 -41.92 -7.50 0.02
C ALA A 445 -40.60 -6.73 0.17
N ALA A 446 -39.61 -7.29 0.87
CA ALA A 446 -38.28 -6.70 1.00
C ALA A 446 -37.53 -6.62 -0.36
N ASP A 447 -37.63 -7.65 -1.21
CA ASP A 447 -37.01 -7.61 -2.54
C ASP A 447 -37.72 -6.60 -3.46
N ALA A 448 -39.04 -6.47 -3.33
CA ALA A 448 -39.82 -5.47 -4.06
C ALA A 448 -39.60 -4.03 -3.55
N GLU A 449 -39.43 -3.84 -2.24
CA GLU A 449 -39.02 -2.56 -1.62
C GLU A 449 -37.67 -2.10 -2.19
N LEU A 450 -36.75 -3.04 -2.45
CA LEU A 450 -35.47 -2.77 -3.09
C LEU A 450 -35.56 -2.65 -4.63
N CYS A 451 -36.72 -2.87 -5.25
CA CYS A 451 -36.88 -2.91 -6.71
C CYS A 451 -35.88 -3.86 -7.38
N ARG A 452 -35.70 -5.04 -6.77
CA ARG A 452 -34.65 -6.00 -7.14
C ARG A 452 -35.12 -6.92 -8.27
N GLY A 453 -34.34 -6.98 -9.36
CA GLY A 453 -34.60 -7.88 -10.49
C GLY A 453 -36.05 -7.78 -11.00
N ASN A 454 -36.78 -8.90 -11.02
CA ASN A 454 -38.17 -8.95 -11.48
C ASN A 454 -39.21 -8.90 -10.34
N ALA A 455 -38.84 -8.36 -9.18
CA ALA A 455 -39.67 -8.37 -7.97
C ALA A 455 -40.97 -7.56 -8.06
N LEU A 456 -41.04 -6.57 -8.95
CA LEU A 456 -42.22 -5.70 -9.11
C LEU A 456 -43.32 -6.38 -9.93
N ASP A 457 -44.58 -6.22 -9.51
CA ASP A 457 -45.76 -6.63 -10.27
C ASP A 457 -46.11 -5.58 -11.34
N PRO A 458 -46.00 -5.90 -12.65
CA PRO A 458 -46.34 -4.98 -13.72
C PRO A 458 -47.75 -4.40 -13.63
N ALA A 459 -48.72 -5.17 -13.11
CA ALA A 459 -50.10 -4.71 -12.97
C ALA A 459 -50.25 -3.58 -11.94
N GLN A 460 -49.34 -3.50 -10.96
CA GLN A 460 -49.35 -2.46 -9.93
C GLN A 460 -48.55 -1.22 -10.31
N VAL A 461 -47.49 -1.37 -11.11
CA VAL A 461 -46.50 -0.29 -11.36
C VAL A 461 -46.58 0.36 -12.74
N THR A 462 -47.26 -0.25 -13.72
CA THR A 462 -47.33 0.29 -15.08
C THR A 462 -47.85 1.75 -15.10
N GLY A 463 -47.07 2.66 -15.69
CA GLY A 463 -47.42 4.08 -15.81
C GLY A 463 -47.22 4.94 -14.56
N LYS A 464 -46.61 4.38 -13.49
CA LYS A 464 -46.48 5.03 -12.18
C LYS A 464 -45.02 5.32 -11.80
N VAL A 465 -44.86 6.22 -10.82
CA VAL A 465 -43.59 6.42 -10.11
C VAL A 465 -43.49 5.41 -8.97
N VAL A 466 -42.34 4.73 -8.86
CA VAL A 466 -42.12 3.72 -7.82
C VAL A 466 -41.18 4.28 -6.75
N LEU A 467 -41.59 4.25 -5.48
CA LEU A 467 -40.71 4.48 -4.34
C LEU A 467 -39.89 3.21 -4.09
N CYS A 468 -38.61 3.28 -4.41
CA CYS A 468 -37.63 2.22 -4.18
C CYS A 468 -36.71 2.59 -3.02
N LYS A 469 -36.22 1.60 -2.29
CA LYS A 469 -35.28 1.78 -1.19
C LYS A 469 -33.86 1.41 -1.61
N ARG A 470 -32.90 2.19 -1.16
CA ARG A 470 -31.46 1.95 -1.35
C ARG A 470 -31.02 0.64 -0.67
N GLY A 471 -29.98 0.02 -1.22
CA GLY A 471 -29.31 -1.15 -0.64
C GLY A 471 -29.59 -2.47 -1.39
N GLY A 472 -28.80 -3.51 -1.09
CA GLY A 472 -28.95 -4.88 -1.58
C GLY A 472 -28.66 -5.15 -3.07
N ASN A 473 -28.82 -4.15 -3.95
CA ASN A 473 -28.47 -4.18 -5.37
C ASN A 473 -28.16 -2.75 -5.86
N ALA A 474 -27.51 -2.62 -7.03
CA ALA A 474 -27.09 -1.32 -7.58
C ALA A 474 -28.29 -0.38 -7.81
N ARG A 475 -28.12 0.91 -7.57
CA ARG A 475 -29.18 1.93 -7.73
C ARG A 475 -29.71 2.02 -9.15
N ILE A 476 -28.81 1.94 -10.13
CA ILE A 476 -29.16 1.92 -11.55
C ILE A 476 -30.02 0.69 -11.88
N ASP A 477 -29.70 -0.50 -11.35
CA ASP A 477 -30.52 -1.71 -11.52
C ASP A 477 -31.94 -1.55 -11.00
N LYS A 478 -32.15 -0.78 -9.92
CA LYS A 478 -33.51 -0.50 -9.39
C LYS A 478 -34.35 0.21 -10.44
N SER A 479 -33.79 1.23 -11.09
CA SER A 479 -34.48 1.96 -12.15
C SER A 479 -34.71 1.10 -13.41
N ARG A 480 -33.79 0.18 -13.70
CA ARG A 480 -33.94 -0.83 -14.77
C ARG A 480 -35.12 -1.75 -14.48
N SER A 481 -35.24 -2.26 -13.26
CA SER A 481 -36.37 -3.10 -12.82
C SER A 481 -37.70 -2.34 -12.90
N VAL A 482 -37.72 -1.07 -12.49
CA VAL A 482 -38.90 -0.20 -12.61
C VAL A 482 -39.33 -0.06 -14.07
N LYS A 483 -38.38 0.25 -14.98
CA LYS A 483 -38.64 0.31 -16.42
C LYS A 483 -39.18 -1.00 -16.98
N ALA A 484 -38.54 -2.11 -16.64
CA ALA A 484 -38.91 -3.45 -17.12
C ALA A 484 -40.32 -3.87 -16.68
N ALA A 485 -40.77 -3.42 -15.50
CA ALA A 485 -42.13 -3.64 -15.02
C ALA A 485 -43.16 -2.62 -15.57
N GLY A 486 -42.73 -1.65 -16.39
CA GLY A 486 -43.60 -0.65 -17.01
C GLY A 486 -43.76 0.65 -16.20
N GLY A 487 -43.03 0.82 -15.10
CA GLY A 487 -42.98 2.08 -14.36
C GLY A 487 -42.31 3.19 -15.17
N VAL A 488 -42.68 4.44 -14.89
CA VAL A 488 -42.26 5.62 -15.67
C VAL A 488 -41.40 6.61 -14.88
N GLY A 489 -41.16 6.34 -13.60
CA GLY A 489 -40.26 7.12 -12.76
C GLY A 489 -39.93 6.42 -11.46
N MET A 490 -38.91 6.90 -10.76
CA MET A 490 -38.44 6.33 -9.50
C MET A 490 -38.15 7.43 -8.47
N ILE A 491 -38.55 7.20 -7.22
CA ILE A 491 -38.00 7.96 -6.08
C ILE A 491 -37.16 6.96 -5.30
N LEU A 492 -35.85 7.20 -5.22
CA LEU A 492 -34.94 6.33 -4.48
C LEU A 492 -34.68 6.93 -3.10
N SER A 493 -35.08 6.22 -2.03
CA SER A 493 -34.87 6.69 -0.66
C SER A 493 -33.68 6.01 0.01
N ASN A 494 -32.85 6.80 0.69
CA ASN A 494 -31.83 6.30 1.61
C ASN A 494 -32.43 5.50 2.79
N THR A 495 -31.60 4.68 3.43
CA THR A 495 -31.99 3.79 4.54
C THR A 495 -31.63 4.33 5.91
N ALA A 496 -30.72 5.31 5.98
CA ALA A 496 -30.26 5.92 7.23
C ALA A 496 -30.01 7.43 7.06
N PRO A 497 -30.05 8.21 8.16
CA PRO A 497 -29.69 9.63 8.13
C PRO A 497 -28.20 9.79 7.80
N GLY A 498 -27.85 10.89 7.11
CA GLY A 498 -26.46 11.21 6.77
C GLY A 498 -25.92 10.50 5.53
N GLN A 499 -26.58 9.47 4.98
CA GLN A 499 -26.16 8.86 3.71
C GLN A 499 -26.23 9.85 2.54
N ASP A 500 -25.27 9.72 1.61
CA ASP A 500 -25.20 10.49 0.37
C ASP A 500 -26.41 10.28 -0.52
N ILE A 501 -26.67 11.29 -1.34
CA ILE A 501 -27.57 11.23 -2.48
C ILE A 501 -26.75 11.36 -3.76
N ASP A 502 -27.17 10.64 -4.78
CA ASP A 502 -26.39 10.46 -5.99
C ASP A 502 -27.15 10.81 -7.25
N ASP A 503 -26.43 11.39 -8.19
CA ASP A 503 -26.97 11.83 -9.47
C ASP A 503 -26.67 10.82 -10.58
N ASP A 504 -26.82 9.53 -10.24
CA ASP A 504 -26.72 8.42 -11.18
C ASP A 504 -27.61 8.65 -12.42
N THR A 505 -27.14 8.19 -13.58
CA THR A 505 -27.95 8.17 -14.80
C THR A 505 -28.86 6.93 -14.79
N HIS A 506 -30.15 7.17 -14.53
CA HIS A 506 -31.16 6.12 -14.36
C HIS A 506 -31.93 5.79 -15.67
N PHE A 507 -32.49 4.57 -15.74
CA PHE A 507 -33.28 4.10 -16.88
C PHE A 507 -34.66 4.77 -17.03
N VAL A 508 -35.15 5.39 -15.95
CA VAL A 508 -36.37 6.19 -15.88
C VAL A 508 -36.07 7.48 -15.11
N PRO A 509 -36.85 8.55 -15.30
CA PRO A 509 -36.72 9.75 -14.50
C PRO A 509 -36.71 9.44 -13.00
N ALA A 510 -35.66 9.88 -12.30
CA ALA A 510 -35.42 9.47 -10.93
C ALA A 510 -34.85 10.58 -10.06
N VAL A 511 -35.20 10.59 -8.78
CA VAL A 511 -34.61 11.47 -7.77
C VAL A 511 -34.17 10.62 -6.58
N HIS A 512 -32.90 10.73 -6.19
CA HIS A 512 -32.36 10.11 -5.00
C HIS A 512 -32.43 11.07 -3.82
N VAL A 513 -33.20 10.69 -2.80
CA VAL A 513 -33.54 11.55 -1.65
C VAL A 513 -33.06 10.98 -0.33
N SER A 514 -33.02 11.86 0.67
CA SER A 514 -32.75 11.51 2.06
C SER A 514 -33.73 10.47 2.61
N GLN A 515 -33.35 9.78 3.68
CA GLN A 515 -34.26 8.87 4.38
C GLN A 515 -35.53 9.60 4.85
N ALA A 516 -35.37 10.80 5.43
CA ALA A 516 -36.48 11.58 5.96
C ALA A 516 -37.49 11.96 4.87
N ASP A 517 -37.03 12.32 3.67
CA ASP A 517 -37.91 12.61 2.53
C ASP A 517 -38.56 11.35 1.98
N GLY A 518 -37.81 10.25 1.89
CA GLY A 518 -38.36 8.94 1.54
C GLY A 518 -39.49 8.50 2.46
N ASP A 519 -39.33 8.68 3.77
CA ASP A 519 -40.34 8.35 4.77
C ASP A 519 -41.58 9.25 4.65
N ARG A 520 -41.40 10.54 4.30
CA ARG A 520 -42.51 11.47 3.99
C ARG A 520 -43.31 11.01 2.77
N VAL A 521 -42.64 10.58 1.70
CA VAL A 521 -43.30 10.01 0.50
C VAL A 521 -44.06 8.73 0.86
N ARG A 522 -43.43 7.84 1.62
CA ARG A 522 -44.03 6.58 2.05
C ARG A 522 -45.30 6.80 2.87
N ALA A 523 -45.27 7.77 3.80
CA ALA A 523 -46.43 8.14 4.59
C ALA A 523 -47.57 8.72 3.73
N ALA A 524 -47.26 9.53 2.72
CA ALA A 524 -48.25 10.07 1.78
C ALA A 524 -48.94 8.95 0.98
N VAL A 525 -48.15 8.01 0.42
CA VAL A 525 -48.68 6.86 -0.34
C VAL A 525 -49.55 5.96 0.56
N ALA A 526 -49.15 5.73 1.82
CA ALA A 526 -49.92 4.96 2.78
C ALA A 526 -51.26 5.63 3.16
N ALA A 527 -51.34 6.97 3.10
CA ALA A 527 -52.57 7.72 3.38
C ALA A 527 -53.60 7.68 2.23
N GLY A 528 -53.19 7.30 1.02
CA GLY A 528 -54.08 7.08 -0.13
C GLY A 528 -53.49 7.57 -1.46
N PRO A 529 -54.34 7.75 -2.51
CA PRO A 529 -53.89 8.07 -3.86
C PRO A 529 -53.01 9.32 -3.92
N THR A 530 -51.73 9.11 -4.23
CA THR A 530 -50.69 10.15 -4.26
C THR A 530 -50.14 10.27 -5.68
N THR A 531 -49.80 11.48 -6.11
CA THR A 531 -49.13 11.74 -7.39
C THR A 531 -47.78 12.43 -7.18
N ALA A 532 -46.86 12.25 -8.13
CA ALA A 532 -45.58 12.95 -8.18
C ALA A 532 -45.26 13.43 -9.60
N SER A 533 -44.76 14.66 -9.71
CA SER A 533 -44.03 15.16 -10.87
C SER A 533 -42.56 15.36 -10.52
N ILE A 534 -41.65 15.26 -11.49
CA ILE A 534 -40.20 15.47 -11.30
C ILE A 534 -39.76 16.57 -12.27
N THR A 535 -39.00 17.56 -11.78
CA THR A 535 -38.40 18.58 -12.64
C THR A 535 -37.25 18.02 -13.48
N GLU A 536 -36.80 18.77 -14.48
CA GLU A 536 -35.51 18.47 -15.10
C GLU A 536 -34.37 18.66 -14.09
N GLY A 537 -33.33 17.83 -14.20
CA GLY A 537 -32.14 17.93 -13.38
C GLY A 537 -31.27 19.11 -13.81
N THR A 538 -30.78 19.89 -12.85
CA THR A 538 -29.93 21.06 -13.11
C THR A 538 -28.78 21.10 -12.12
N ALA A 539 -27.65 21.68 -12.53
CA ALA A 539 -26.52 21.97 -11.66
C ALA A 539 -26.96 22.81 -10.45
N ALA A 540 -26.50 22.38 -9.27
CA ALA A 540 -26.69 23.06 -8.00
C ALA A 540 -25.34 23.19 -7.28
N VAL A 541 -25.25 24.15 -6.37
CA VAL A 541 -24.06 24.33 -5.52
C VAL A 541 -23.89 23.09 -4.64
N GLY A 542 -22.70 22.50 -4.72
CA GLY A 542 -22.28 21.36 -3.93
C GLY A 542 -21.90 21.71 -2.48
N ALA A 543 -21.34 20.71 -1.80
CA ALA A 543 -20.99 20.79 -0.38
C ALA A 543 -19.78 21.69 -0.08
N PRO A 544 -19.48 22.07 1.19
CA PRO A 544 -18.12 22.52 1.51
C PRO A 544 -17.13 21.43 1.08
N ARG A 545 -15.85 21.79 0.99
CA ARG A 545 -14.74 20.84 0.85
C ARG A 545 -14.81 19.78 1.94
N ALA A 546 -15.52 18.70 1.67
CA ALA A 546 -15.87 17.66 2.62
C ALA A 546 -15.53 16.33 1.98
N LEU A 547 -14.86 15.48 2.73
CA LEU A 547 -14.51 14.15 2.28
C LEU A 547 -15.78 13.37 1.99
N ALA A 548 -15.70 12.57 0.95
CA ALA A 548 -16.67 11.52 0.76
C ALA A 548 -16.42 10.46 1.83
N SER A 549 -17.47 9.95 2.47
CA SER A 549 -17.26 8.95 3.53
C SER A 549 -16.70 7.64 3.02
N PHE A 550 -17.02 7.26 1.79
CA PHE A 550 -16.43 6.08 1.18
C PHE A 550 -14.91 6.24 1.02
N SER A 551 -14.38 7.47 0.95
CA SER A 551 -12.95 7.70 0.77
C SER A 551 -12.19 7.00 1.90
N SER A 552 -11.39 6.00 1.52
CA SER A 552 -10.63 5.19 2.46
C SER A 552 -9.70 6.04 3.34
N ARG A 553 -9.62 5.68 4.62
CA ARG A 553 -8.93 6.43 5.68
C ARG A 553 -7.71 5.67 6.19
N GLY A 554 -6.64 6.41 6.48
CA GLY A 554 -5.47 5.91 7.19
C GLY A 554 -5.74 5.66 8.69
N PRO A 555 -4.70 5.30 9.46
CA PRO A 555 -3.36 4.93 8.99
C PRO A 555 -3.42 3.66 8.14
N GLN A 556 -2.49 3.50 7.19
CA GLN A 556 -2.43 2.26 6.41
C GLN A 556 -2.06 1.05 7.28
N ALA A 557 -2.56 -0.13 6.90
CA ALA A 557 -2.37 -1.37 7.66
C ALA A 557 -0.93 -1.90 7.63
N ALA A 558 -0.21 -1.74 6.50
CA ALA A 558 1.15 -2.25 6.34
C ALA A 558 2.18 -1.53 7.22
N VAL A 559 2.20 -0.19 7.18
CA VAL A 559 3.18 0.62 7.93
C VAL A 559 2.52 1.89 8.46
N SER A 560 2.09 1.85 9.72
CA SER A 560 1.41 2.96 10.40
C SER A 560 2.27 4.21 10.62
N ASP A 561 3.59 4.10 10.46
CA ASP A 561 4.54 5.23 10.49
C ASP A 561 4.60 6.00 9.15
N LEU A 562 3.76 5.66 8.18
CA LEU A 562 3.56 6.42 6.94
C LEU A 562 2.09 6.84 6.83
N ALA A 563 1.84 8.14 6.66
CA ALA A 563 0.49 8.67 6.52
C ALA A 563 -0.05 8.41 5.09
N LYS A 564 -1.32 8.00 5.02
CA LYS A 564 -2.13 7.88 3.80
C LYS A 564 -3.58 8.31 4.10
N PRO A 565 -4.33 8.85 3.12
CA PRO A 565 -3.88 9.21 1.76
C PRO A 565 -2.82 10.33 1.77
N ASP A 566 -2.19 10.60 0.63
CA ASP A 566 -1.17 11.66 0.52
C ASP A 566 -1.84 13.03 0.31
N VAL A 567 -2.86 13.08 -0.54
CA VAL A 567 -3.67 14.27 -0.87
C VAL A 567 -5.12 13.87 -1.11
N THR A 568 -5.99 14.86 -1.21
CA THR A 568 -7.38 14.70 -1.65
C THR A 568 -7.62 15.52 -2.92
N ALA A 569 -8.57 15.07 -3.74
CA ALA A 569 -9.11 15.84 -4.86
C ALA A 569 -10.61 15.52 -5.03
N PRO A 570 -11.36 16.36 -5.76
CA PRO A 570 -12.78 16.11 -6.00
C PRO A 570 -13.02 14.73 -6.61
N GLY A 571 -13.95 13.96 -6.08
CA GLY A 571 -14.23 12.59 -6.52
C GLY A 571 -15.69 12.17 -6.38
N VAL A 572 -16.60 13.09 -6.08
CA VAL A 572 -18.04 12.83 -5.95
C VAL A 572 -18.78 13.50 -7.09
N ASN A 573 -19.71 12.79 -7.74
CA ASN A 573 -20.58 13.29 -8.80
C ASN A 573 -19.84 14.01 -9.92
N ILE A 574 -18.73 13.41 -10.37
CA ILE A 574 -17.90 13.98 -11.42
C ILE A 574 -18.53 13.63 -12.77
N LEU A 575 -19.01 14.67 -13.46
CA LEU A 575 -19.48 14.58 -14.85
C LEU A 575 -18.28 14.50 -15.79
N ALA A 576 -18.14 13.37 -16.48
CA ALA A 576 -17.09 13.15 -17.46
C ALA A 576 -17.58 12.19 -18.57
N GLY A 577 -16.69 11.84 -19.50
CA GLY A 577 -17.03 10.96 -20.62
C GLY A 577 -17.39 9.54 -20.18
N ASP A 578 -18.14 8.84 -21.02
CA ASP A 578 -18.59 7.46 -20.83
C ASP A 578 -18.53 6.69 -22.16
N THR A 579 -18.67 5.36 -22.09
CA THR A 579 -18.82 4.53 -23.27
C THR A 579 -20.27 4.50 -23.75
N PRO A 580 -20.56 4.78 -25.04
CA PRO A 580 -21.90 4.61 -25.60
C PRO A 580 -22.26 3.14 -25.83
N THR A 581 -21.31 2.22 -25.64
CA THR A 581 -21.47 0.79 -25.88
C THR A 581 -21.03 -0.03 -24.65
N PRO A 582 -21.68 0.16 -23.49
CA PRO A 582 -21.36 -0.63 -22.31
C PRO A 582 -21.79 -2.09 -22.53
N SER A 583 -21.05 -3.03 -21.94
CA SER A 583 -21.46 -4.43 -21.85
C SER A 583 -22.80 -4.54 -21.11
N PHE A 584 -23.65 -5.50 -21.49
CA PHE A 584 -24.93 -5.73 -20.84
C PHE A 584 -24.79 -6.04 -19.33
N ASP A 585 -23.65 -6.62 -18.94
CA ASP A 585 -23.34 -7.06 -17.59
C ASP A 585 -22.96 -5.91 -16.64
N THR A 586 -22.63 -4.72 -17.17
CA THR A 586 -22.33 -3.53 -16.35
C THR A 586 -23.59 -2.90 -15.75
N GLY A 587 -24.77 -3.25 -16.26
CA GLY A 587 -26.01 -2.63 -15.79
C GLY A 587 -26.29 -1.25 -16.38
N MET A 588 -25.38 -0.66 -17.17
CA MET A 588 -25.50 0.75 -17.57
C MET A 588 -26.37 0.99 -18.83
N PRO A 589 -26.95 2.19 -18.99
CA PRO A 589 -27.67 2.57 -20.21
C PRO A 589 -26.74 2.71 -21.41
N ALA A 590 -27.10 2.13 -22.56
CA ALA A 590 -26.35 2.30 -23.80
C ALA A 590 -26.71 3.61 -24.53
N GLY A 591 -25.76 4.14 -25.30
CA GLY A 591 -25.93 5.29 -26.20
C GLY A 591 -25.57 6.66 -25.59
N GLU A 592 -25.28 6.73 -24.30
CA GLU A 592 -24.84 7.97 -23.64
C GLU A 592 -23.32 8.14 -23.78
N LEU A 593 -22.87 9.39 -23.97
CA LEU A 593 -21.44 9.72 -24.05
C LEU A 593 -20.92 10.28 -22.73
N PHE A 594 -21.77 10.65 -21.78
CA PHE A 594 -21.35 11.26 -20.54
C PHE A 594 -22.11 10.64 -19.38
N GLN A 595 -21.45 10.56 -18.23
CA GLN A 595 -22.04 10.08 -16.99
C GLN A 595 -21.44 10.81 -15.78
N SER A 596 -22.24 10.88 -14.71
CA SER A 596 -21.76 11.30 -13.39
C SER A 596 -21.34 10.07 -12.59
N LEU A 597 -20.10 10.05 -12.10
CA LEU A 597 -19.56 8.96 -11.28
C LEU A 597 -18.87 9.49 -10.01
N SER A 598 -18.84 8.62 -9.00
CA SER A 598 -18.23 8.87 -7.69
C SER A 598 -17.20 7.78 -7.34
N GLY A 599 -16.10 8.19 -6.71
CA GLY A 599 -15.04 7.32 -6.27
C GLY A 599 -13.70 8.04 -6.12
N THR A 600 -12.79 7.43 -5.36
CA THR A 600 -11.37 7.83 -5.40
C THR A 600 -10.77 7.63 -6.80
N SER A 601 -11.41 6.81 -7.65
CA SER A 601 -11.13 6.70 -9.08
C SER A 601 -11.36 7.96 -9.90
N MET A 602 -12.22 8.88 -9.46
CA MET A 602 -12.47 10.16 -10.11
C MET A 602 -11.57 11.26 -9.54
N ALA A 603 -11.07 11.09 -8.31
CA ALA A 603 -10.10 11.99 -7.69
C ALA A 603 -8.67 11.76 -8.20
N ALA A 604 -8.24 10.50 -8.34
CA ALA A 604 -6.93 10.14 -8.89
C ALA A 604 -6.59 10.79 -10.25
N PRO A 605 -7.47 10.80 -11.27
CA PRO A 605 -7.18 11.41 -12.56
C PRO A 605 -7.07 12.93 -12.49
N GLN A 606 -7.64 13.58 -11.47
CA GLN A 606 -7.43 15.02 -11.29
C GLN A 606 -6.01 15.32 -10.82
N VAL A 607 -5.47 14.49 -9.92
CA VAL A 607 -4.08 14.56 -9.47
C VAL A 607 -3.13 14.19 -10.63
N ALA A 608 -3.49 13.19 -11.46
CA ALA A 608 -2.72 12.83 -12.65
C ALA A 608 -2.66 14.01 -13.65
N GLY A 609 -3.79 14.65 -13.93
CA GLY A 609 -3.83 15.83 -14.79
C GLY A 609 -3.05 17.01 -14.19
N ALA A 610 -3.15 17.25 -12.88
CA ALA A 610 -2.36 18.29 -12.21
C ALA A 610 -0.86 17.99 -12.31
N ALA A 611 -0.45 16.73 -12.11
CA ALA A 611 0.92 16.30 -12.31
C ALA A 611 1.41 16.48 -13.76
N ALA A 612 0.53 16.29 -14.75
CA ALA A 612 0.86 16.57 -16.15
C ALA A 612 1.12 18.07 -16.40
N LEU A 613 0.32 18.95 -15.80
CA LEU A 613 0.59 20.40 -15.85
C LEU A 613 1.90 20.78 -15.14
N LEU A 614 2.21 20.13 -14.02
CA LEU A 614 3.46 20.35 -13.30
C LEU A 614 4.68 19.81 -14.06
N ASP A 615 4.55 18.67 -14.74
CA ASP A 615 5.59 18.12 -15.62
C ASP A 615 5.84 19.02 -16.84
N GLN A 616 4.80 19.69 -17.37
CA GLN A 616 4.97 20.74 -18.38
C GLN A 616 5.70 21.97 -17.81
N ALA A 617 5.31 22.46 -16.63
CA ALA A 617 5.91 23.63 -15.99
C ALA A 617 7.36 23.37 -15.56
N HIS A 618 7.65 22.15 -15.10
CA HIS A 618 8.94 21.72 -14.56
C HIS A 618 9.38 20.37 -15.15
N PRO A 619 9.79 20.32 -16.42
CA PRO A 619 10.14 19.06 -17.09
C PRO A 619 11.30 18.28 -16.44
N GLY A 620 12.11 18.95 -15.61
CA GLY A 620 13.23 18.33 -14.90
C GLY A 620 12.88 17.73 -13.54
N TRP A 621 11.65 17.90 -13.06
CA TRP A 621 11.25 17.39 -11.74
C TRP A 621 11.10 15.88 -11.73
N SER A 622 11.50 15.27 -10.62
CA SER A 622 11.22 13.86 -10.34
C SER A 622 9.72 13.66 -9.99
N PRO A 623 9.23 12.42 -10.05
CA PRO A 623 7.92 12.07 -9.47
C PRO A 623 7.76 12.49 -8.00
N ALA A 624 8.83 12.37 -7.20
CA ALA A 624 8.79 12.74 -5.79
C ALA A 624 8.76 14.27 -5.58
N GLU A 625 9.40 15.05 -6.45
CA GLU A 625 9.31 16.52 -6.43
C GLU A 625 7.90 16.99 -6.80
N ILE A 626 7.28 16.41 -7.84
CA ILE A 626 5.88 16.68 -8.22
C ILE A 626 4.94 16.32 -7.05
N LYS A 627 5.09 15.11 -6.47
CA LYS A 627 4.33 14.69 -5.29
C LYS A 627 4.51 15.66 -4.12
N SER A 628 5.76 16.06 -3.85
CA SER A 628 6.08 17.01 -2.79
C SER A 628 5.40 18.35 -3.01
N ALA A 629 5.42 18.89 -4.23
CA ALA A 629 4.79 20.16 -4.54
C ALA A 629 3.27 20.11 -4.32
N LEU A 630 2.60 19.06 -4.83
CA LEU A 630 1.17 18.86 -4.65
C LEU A 630 0.78 18.74 -3.16
N MET A 631 1.57 18.02 -2.37
CA MET A 631 1.30 17.83 -0.94
C MET A 631 1.55 19.09 -0.14
N THR A 632 2.71 19.74 -0.29
CA THR A 632 3.10 20.83 0.60
C THR A 632 2.32 22.13 0.36
N THR A 633 1.70 22.28 -0.82
CA THR A 633 0.85 23.43 -1.17
C THR A 633 -0.64 23.13 -1.11
N ALA A 634 -1.04 21.93 -0.69
CA ALA A 634 -2.44 21.55 -0.59
C ALA A 634 -3.23 22.45 0.39
N ARG A 635 -4.54 22.58 0.14
CA ARG A 635 -5.47 23.36 0.97
C ARG A 635 -5.92 22.48 2.16
N PRO A 636 -5.53 22.82 3.40
CA PRO A 636 -5.73 21.92 4.54
C PRO A 636 -7.15 21.96 5.13
N ASN A 637 -8.01 22.90 4.68
CA ASN A 637 -9.34 23.13 5.23
C ASN A 637 -10.40 22.19 4.66
N VAL A 638 -10.07 20.91 4.54
CA VAL A 638 -11.01 19.84 4.20
C VAL A 638 -11.74 19.42 5.47
N LEU A 639 -13.03 19.13 5.34
CA LEU A 639 -13.90 18.66 6.42
C LEU A 639 -14.13 17.16 6.28
N GLU A 640 -14.27 16.45 7.39
CA GLU A 640 -14.56 15.02 7.41
C GLU A 640 -16.02 14.71 7.05
N ASP A 641 -16.95 15.48 7.62
CA ASP A 641 -18.40 15.24 7.58
C ASP A 641 -19.19 16.52 7.23
N GLY A 642 -18.51 17.52 6.66
CA GLY A 642 -19.08 18.84 6.37
C GLY A 642 -19.05 19.83 7.54
N SER A 643 -18.58 19.43 8.73
CA SER A 643 -18.46 20.32 9.90
C SER A 643 -17.18 20.11 10.72
N THR A 644 -16.67 18.89 10.79
CA THR A 644 -15.48 18.49 11.53
C THR A 644 -14.24 18.66 10.66
N PRO A 645 -13.14 19.30 11.10
CA PRO A 645 -11.90 19.35 10.34
C PRO A 645 -11.33 17.94 10.08
N ALA A 646 -11.02 17.63 8.83
CA ALA A 646 -10.39 16.37 8.46
C ALA A 646 -8.99 16.22 9.08
N THR A 647 -8.64 15.02 9.50
CA THR A 647 -7.28 14.70 9.95
C THR A 647 -6.39 14.35 8.76
N PRO A 648 -5.05 14.34 8.94
CA PRO A 648 -4.13 13.80 7.95
C PRO A 648 -4.38 12.35 7.52
N PHE A 649 -5.05 11.53 8.33
CA PHE A 649 -5.46 10.18 7.90
C PHE A 649 -6.73 10.18 7.05
N ASP A 650 -7.44 11.30 7.00
CA ASP A 650 -8.63 11.44 6.20
C ASP A 650 -8.34 12.12 4.86
N ALA A 651 -7.67 13.28 4.89
CA ALA A 651 -7.42 14.11 3.71
C ALA A 651 -5.94 14.22 3.30
N GLY A 652 -5.04 13.50 3.97
CA GLY A 652 -3.59 13.65 3.75
C GLY A 652 -3.11 15.07 4.04
N ALA A 653 -2.46 15.69 3.05
CA ALA A 653 -2.04 17.09 3.15
C ALA A 653 -3.20 18.09 2.94
N GLY A 654 -4.32 17.66 2.34
CA GLY A 654 -5.48 18.48 1.96
C GLY A 654 -5.87 18.35 0.49
N GLU A 655 -6.80 19.19 0.04
CA GLU A 655 -7.21 19.27 -1.37
C GLU A 655 -6.09 19.89 -2.22
N ILE A 656 -5.78 19.31 -3.38
CA ILE A 656 -4.73 19.83 -4.26
C ILE A 656 -4.97 21.28 -4.71
N ASP A 657 -3.88 22.04 -4.84
CA ASP A 657 -3.86 23.35 -5.50
C ASP A 657 -2.78 23.36 -6.59
N PRO A 658 -3.14 23.01 -7.84
CA PRO A 658 -2.15 22.91 -8.92
C PRO A 658 -1.41 24.22 -9.20
N THR A 659 -2.07 25.36 -9.01
CA THR A 659 -1.47 26.67 -9.27
C THR A 659 -0.41 26.99 -8.23
N ALA A 660 -0.68 26.71 -6.94
CA ALA A 660 0.33 26.86 -5.90
C ALA A 660 1.47 25.84 -6.05
N ALA A 661 1.16 24.60 -6.44
CA ALA A 661 2.14 23.53 -6.65
C ALA A 661 3.10 23.81 -7.81
N ALA A 662 2.76 24.70 -8.75
CA ALA A 662 3.66 25.11 -9.82
C ALA A 662 4.81 26.02 -9.33
N SER A 663 4.78 26.52 -8.10
CA SER A 663 5.85 27.36 -7.54
C SER A 663 5.94 27.20 -6.01
N PRO A 664 6.26 26.01 -5.50
CA PRO A 664 6.27 25.74 -4.06
C PRO A 664 7.50 26.37 -3.38
N GLY A 665 8.54 26.68 -4.14
CA GLY A 665 9.82 27.21 -3.67
C GLY A 665 10.73 26.15 -3.04
N LEU A 666 10.17 25.21 -2.26
CA LEU A 666 10.88 24.04 -1.73
C LEU A 666 10.17 22.73 -2.08
N VAL A 667 10.95 21.70 -2.35
CA VAL A 667 10.47 20.31 -2.54
C VAL A 667 11.27 19.33 -1.67
N LEU A 668 10.68 18.18 -1.37
CA LEU A 668 11.31 17.07 -0.68
C LEU A 668 11.50 15.92 -1.66
N GLU A 669 12.76 15.55 -1.91
CA GLU A 669 13.10 14.46 -2.83
C GLU A 669 13.33 13.15 -2.07
N VAL A 670 12.84 12.04 -2.62
CA VAL A 670 13.14 10.68 -2.15
C VAL A 670 13.67 9.87 -3.32
N GLY A 671 14.88 9.32 -3.18
CA GLY A 671 15.46 8.48 -4.23
C GLY A 671 15.13 7.00 -4.05
N THR A 672 15.16 6.24 -5.14
CA THR A 672 15.02 4.76 -5.21
C THR A 672 15.73 4.02 -4.08
N ASN A 673 16.96 4.43 -3.78
CA ASN A 673 17.80 3.76 -2.81
C ASN A 673 17.23 3.85 -1.38
N ASP A 674 16.54 4.94 -1.06
CA ASP A 674 15.87 5.08 0.22
C ASP A 674 14.58 4.26 0.26
N TYR A 675 13.86 4.13 -0.86
CA TYR A 675 12.73 3.19 -0.97
C TYR A 675 13.15 1.73 -0.81
N VAL A 676 14.24 1.30 -1.47
CA VAL A 676 14.80 -0.05 -1.31
C VAL A 676 15.20 -0.33 0.15
N ARG A 677 15.91 0.61 0.79
CA ARG A 677 16.28 0.52 2.20
C ARG A 677 15.06 0.52 3.14
N TYR A 678 13.95 1.13 2.73
CA TYR A 678 12.70 1.11 3.47
C TYR A 678 12.06 -0.26 3.36
N VAL A 679 11.94 -0.82 2.16
CA VAL A 679 11.39 -2.17 1.97
C VAL A 679 12.23 -3.19 2.76
N ASP A 680 13.56 -3.13 2.69
CA ASP A 680 14.45 -4.00 3.48
C ASP A 680 14.30 -3.82 5.01
N SER A 681 13.75 -2.69 5.48
CA SER A 681 13.45 -2.47 6.91
C SER A 681 12.16 -3.14 7.37
N GLN A 682 11.22 -3.35 6.44
CA GLN A 682 9.89 -3.89 6.72
C GLN A 682 9.81 -5.37 6.36
N GLN A 683 10.40 -5.73 5.23
CA GLN A 683 10.51 -7.09 4.72
C GLN A 683 11.98 -7.31 4.29
N PRO A 684 12.84 -7.79 5.21
CA PRO A 684 14.23 -8.11 4.87
C PRO A 684 14.28 -9.11 3.72
N ALA A 685 15.33 -9.05 2.89
CA ALA A 685 15.62 -9.96 1.78
C ALA A 685 14.90 -9.72 0.45
N VAL A 686 13.99 -8.75 0.31
CA VAL A 686 13.36 -8.47 -1.01
C VAL A 686 14.40 -8.01 -2.05
N PHE A 687 15.31 -7.10 -1.70
CA PHE A 687 16.31 -6.57 -2.65
C PHE A 687 17.75 -7.05 -2.40
N HIS A 688 18.05 -7.59 -1.21
CA HIS A 688 19.37 -8.13 -0.81
C HIS A 688 20.57 -7.21 -1.13
N ASP A 689 20.42 -5.89 -1.03
CA ASP A 689 21.43 -4.95 -1.55
C ASP A 689 22.62 -4.71 -0.59
N GLY A 690 22.49 -5.19 0.65
CA GLY A 690 23.51 -5.10 1.71
C GLY A 690 23.67 -3.72 2.33
N GLN A 691 22.76 -2.79 2.08
CA GLN A 691 22.71 -1.47 2.70
C GLN A 691 22.02 -1.52 4.06
N ALA A 692 22.25 -0.49 4.87
CA ALA A 692 21.59 -0.36 6.17
C ALA A 692 20.13 0.06 5.94
N PRO A 693 19.13 -0.63 6.51
CA PRO A 693 17.74 -0.25 6.41
C PRO A 693 17.47 1.20 6.88
N ILE A 694 16.39 1.81 6.41
CA ILE A 694 15.90 3.12 6.88
C ILE A 694 14.54 2.94 7.55
N ALA A 695 14.31 3.58 8.69
CA ALA A 695 13.00 3.55 9.33
C ALA A 695 11.97 4.27 8.45
N PRO A 696 10.70 3.83 8.40
CA PRO A 696 9.68 4.46 7.57
C PRO A 696 9.52 5.97 7.83
N GLY A 697 9.47 6.39 9.10
CA GLY A 697 9.35 7.80 9.47
C GLY A 697 10.53 8.69 9.04
N ASP A 698 11.68 8.09 8.70
CA ASP A 698 12.88 8.78 8.22
C ASP A 698 12.96 8.88 6.69
N LEU A 699 12.02 8.29 5.95
CA LEU A 699 11.86 8.62 4.54
C LEU A 699 11.59 10.12 4.39
N ASN A 700 12.20 10.74 3.39
CA ASN A 700 12.10 12.18 3.15
C ASN A 700 10.75 12.58 2.51
N LEU A 701 9.65 12.01 2.97
CA LEU A 701 8.31 12.27 2.48
C LEU A 701 7.78 13.61 3.02
N PRO A 702 6.92 14.30 2.26
CA PRO A 702 6.24 15.54 2.66
C PRO A 702 5.10 15.30 3.68
N SER A 703 5.21 14.26 4.51
CA SER A 703 4.36 13.97 5.66
C SER A 703 5.17 13.29 6.77
N ILE A 704 4.69 13.36 8.02
CA ILE A 704 5.31 12.75 9.19
C ILE A 704 4.25 11.96 9.95
N ALA A 705 4.44 10.66 10.09
CA ALA A 705 3.65 9.83 10.97
C ALA A 705 4.55 9.03 11.91
N ALA A 706 4.10 8.88 13.16
CA ALA A 706 4.73 8.01 14.14
C ALA A 706 3.67 7.38 15.03
N ALA A 707 3.47 6.07 14.87
CA ALA A 707 2.49 5.29 15.62
C ALA A 707 2.93 5.07 17.08
N LYS A 708 4.23 5.21 17.35
CA LYS A 708 4.84 4.98 18.67
C LYS A 708 5.73 6.15 19.06
N VAL A 709 5.23 7.04 19.91
CA VAL A 709 6.00 8.17 20.47
C VAL A 709 6.15 8.03 22.00
N PRO A 710 7.18 7.30 22.47
CA PRO A 710 7.48 7.17 23.90
C PRO A 710 8.13 8.46 24.45
N GLY A 711 7.31 9.48 24.67
CA GLY A 711 7.69 10.75 25.30
C GLY A 711 8.45 11.74 24.42
N LYS A 712 9.20 11.27 23.41
CA LYS A 712 9.86 12.11 22.42
C LYS A 712 9.89 11.45 21.05
N TYR A 713 9.93 12.26 20.01
CA TYR A 713 10.11 11.85 18.62
C TYR A 713 11.08 12.81 17.92
N GLN A 714 11.90 12.29 17.01
CA GLN A 714 12.79 13.09 16.20
C GLN A 714 12.95 12.46 14.82
N THR A 715 12.87 13.28 13.78
CA THR A 715 13.17 12.87 12.40
C THR A 715 13.86 14.02 11.65
N VAL A 716 14.34 13.73 10.45
CA VAL A 716 14.99 14.72 9.57
C VAL A 716 14.24 14.80 8.25
N ARG A 717 14.05 16.01 7.74
CA ARG A 717 13.59 16.26 6.37
C ARG A 717 14.66 17.06 5.62
N THR A 718 14.93 16.68 4.38
CA THR A 718 15.82 17.40 3.47
C THR A 718 14.96 18.14 2.45
N VAL A 719 15.03 19.47 2.47
CA VAL A 719 14.37 20.33 1.49
C VAL A 719 15.36 20.79 0.43
N THR A 720 14.92 20.87 -0.82
CA THR A 720 15.66 21.39 -1.97
C THR A 720 14.96 22.63 -2.50
N SER A 721 15.72 23.69 -2.79
CA SER A 721 15.15 24.89 -3.42
C SER A 721 14.95 24.70 -4.92
N VAL A 722 13.73 24.96 -5.37
CA VAL A 722 13.35 25.04 -6.79
C VAL A 722 13.21 26.48 -7.29
N ASP A 723 13.46 27.46 -6.41
CA ASP A 723 13.44 28.87 -6.77
C ASP A 723 14.69 29.28 -7.58
N GLY A 724 14.51 30.21 -8.53
CA GLY A 724 15.60 30.79 -9.33
C GLY A 724 16.49 31.79 -8.58
N ALA A 725 16.19 32.09 -7.32
CA ALA A 725 16.94 33.02 -6.49
C ALA A 725 17.08 32.53 -5.04
N VAL A 726 17.96 33.16 -4.26
CA VAL A 726 18.06 32.90 -2.81
C VAL A 726 16.79 33.39 -2.13
N ARG A 727 16.24 32.55 -1.27
CA ARG A 727 15.02 32.86 -0.50
C ARG A 727 15.20 32.55 0.97
N HIS A 728 14.62 33.40 1.81
CA HIS A 728 14.57 33.24 3.26
C HIS A 728 13.33 32.43 3.66
N TRP A 729 13.52 31.47 4.55
CA TRP A 729 12.46 30.60 5.06
C TRP A 729 12.51 30.52 6.59
N ASP A 730 11.33 30.57 7.20
CA ASP A 730 11.11 30.29 8.62
C ASP A 730 10.37 28.96 8.76
N ALA A 731 10.85 28.09 9.66
CA ALA A 731 10.22 26.82 9.96
C ALA A 731 9.55 26.83 11.34
N ALA A 732 8.35 26.25 11.45
CA ALA A 732 7.63 26.13 12.71
C ALA A 732 7.02 24.74 12.87
N PHE A 733 6.93 24.25 14.11
CA PHE A 733 6.26 23.02 14.47
C PHE A 733 5.01 23.35 15.28
N SER A 734 3.88 22.71 14.98
CA SER A 734 2.65 22.84 15.75
C SER A 734 1.89 21.53 15.75
N VAL A 735 1.87 20.85 16.90
CA VAL A 735 1.04 19.66 17.15
C VAL A 735 0.47 19.79 18.57
N PRO A 736 -0.86 19.74 18.77
CA PRO A 736 -1.47 19.87 20.09
C PRO A 736 -0.93 18.83 21.08
N GLY A 737 -0.60 19.27 22.30
CA GLY A 737 -0.07 18.40 23.35
C GLY A 737 1.39 17.95 23.18
N PHE A 738 2.12 18.58 22.25
CA PHE A 738 3.56 18.42 22.07
C PHE A 738 4.28 19.77 22.15
N ASP A 739 5.45 19.77 22.79
CA ASP A 739 6.45 20.83 22.67
C ASP A 739 7.47 20.40 21.60
N GLY A 740 7.57 21.16 20.51
CA GLY A 740 8.39 20.76 19.37
C GLY A 740 9.09 21.92 18.68
N SER A 741 10.09 21.58 17.88
CA SER A 741 10.95 22.55 17.19
C SER A 741 11.39 22.01 15.83
N VAL A 742 11.70 22.95 14.93
CA VAL A 742 12.37 22.68 13.66
C VAL A 742 13.66 23.49 13.65
N THR A 743 14.78 22.84 13.41
CA THR A 743 16.10 23.50 13.36
C THR A 743 16.88 23.05 12.13
N VAL A 744 17.70 23.93 11.57
CA VAL A 744 18.62 23.53 10.50
C VAL A 744 19.77 22.72 11.09
N ALA A 745 20.05 21.56 10.51
CA ALA A 745 21.06 20.62 11.00
C ALA A 745 22.42 21.30 11.25
N GLY A 746 22.90 21.21 12.50
CA GLY A 746 24.15 21.84 12.93
C GLY A 746 24.02 23.29 13.40
N THR A 747 22.79 23.79 13.53
CA THR A 747 22.45 25.11 14.06
C THR A 747 21.28 24.99 15.05
N ASP A 748 21.04 26.04 15.83
CA ASP A 748 19.84 26.16 16.68
C ASP A 748 18.76 27.07 16.04
N SER A 749 18.91 27.40 14.74
CA SER A 749 18.01 28.32 14.02
C SER A 749 16.90 27.55 13.31
N SER A 750 15.67 28.05 13.42
CA SER A 750 14.54 27.64 12.60
C SER A 750 14.43 28.41 11.28
N ALA A 751 15.20 29.49 11.13
CA ALA A 751 15.27 30.33 9.95
C ALA A 751 16.52 30.04 9.11
N PHE A 752 16.40 30.09 7.78
CA PHE A 752 17.50 29.85 6.86
C PHE A 752 17.32 30.47 5.49
N ASP A 753 18.45 30.81 4.86
CA ASP A 753 18.51 31.14 3.44
C ASP A 753 18.95 29.92 2.63
N ILE A 754 18.32 29.75 1.46
CA ILE A 754 18.60 28.66 0.54
C ILE A 754 18.61 29.18 -0.90
N GLY A 755 19.70 28.91 -1.63
CA GLY A 755 19.85 29.30 -3.03
C GLY A 755 19.33 28.25 -4.01
N PRO A 756 19.29 28.55 -5.32
CA PRO A 756 18.79 27.65 -6.36
C PRO A 756 19.48 26.28 -6.34
N GLY A 757 18.71 25.20 -6.27
CA GLY A 757 19.21 23.82 -6.22
C GLY A 757 20.00 23.45 -4.96
N GLU A 758 20.12 24.37 -3.98
CA GLU A 758 20.72 24.03 -2.69
C GLU A 758 19.76 23.20 -1.84
N THR A 759 20.32 22.40 -0.94
CA THR A 759 19.57 21.61 0.03
C THR A 759 19.80 22.07 1.45
N ARG A 760 18.80 21.86 2.32
CA ARG A 760 18.90 22.05 3.78
C ARG A 760 18.26 20.88 4.50
N GLN A 761 18.92 20.43 5.56
CA GLN A 761 18.37 19.40 6.45
C GLN A 761 17.71 20.07 7.64
N LEU A 762 16.43 19.77 7.84
CA LEU A 762 15.60 20.24 8.94
C LEU A 762 15.46 19.10 9.95
N VAL A 763 15.94 19.32 11.16
CA VAL A 763 15.78 18.41 12.30
C VAL A 763 14.50 18.79 13.02
N ILE A 764 13.54 17.87 13.00
CA ILE A 764 12.21 18.06 13.57
C ILE A 764 12.16 17.23 14.85
N SER A 765 11.90 17.88 15.98
CA SER A 765 11.87 17.23 17.29
C SER A 765 10.57 17.56 17.99
N ALA A 766 9.96 16.57 18.65
CA ALA A 766 8.74 16.72 19.41
C ALA A 766 8.87 16.00 20.76
N ARG A 767 8.35 16.61 21.82
CA ARG A 767 8.27 16.05 23.17
C ARG A 767 6.82 16.09 23.63
N VAL A 768 6.33 14.97 24.14
CA VAL A 768 4.98 14.86 24.69
C VAL A 768 4.85 15.76 25.92
N THR A 769 3.78 16.54 26.00
CA THR A 769 3.45 17.36 27.17
C THR A 769 2.10 16.95 27.74
N THR A 770 1.01 17.27 27.03
CA THR A 770 -0.37 17.00 27.46
C THR A 770 -1.15 16.13 26.47
N ALA A 771 -0.52 15.70 25.36
CA ALA A 771 -1.17 14.83 24.39
C ALA A 771 -1.62 13.52 25.07
N PRO A 772 -2.88 13.09 24.89
CA PRO A 772 -3.36 11.84 25.46
C PRO A 772 -2.58 10.65 24.91
N LEU A 773 -2.29 9.69 25.79
CA LEU A 773 -1.70 8.42 25.41
C LEU A 773 -2.67 7.65 24.51
N ASP A 774 -2.09 6.87 23.60
CA ASP A 774 -2.79 5.98 22.67
C ASP A 774 -3.78 6.67 21.73
N ARG A 775 -3.71 8.00 21.62
CA ARG A 775 -4.48 8.79 20.65
C ARG A 775 -3.54 9.58 19.76
N TYR A 776 -3.83 9.63 18.47
CA TYR A 776 -3.09 10.49 17.56
C TYR A 776 -3.38 11.97 17.87
N ALA A 777 -2.31 12.75 17.93
CA ALA A 777 -2.36 14.20 17.84
C ALA A 777 -1.96 14.61 16.42
N PHE A 778 -2.74 15.50 15.83
CA PHE A 778 -2.57 15.96 14.45
C PHE A 778 -2.16 17.42 14.41
N GLY A 779 -1.22 17.74 13.53
CA GLY A 779 -0.72 19.10 13.34
C GLY A 779 0.13 19.21 12.09
N ALA A 780 1.12 20.08 12.11
CA ALA A 780 2.01 20.28 10.97
C ALA A 780 3.39 20.86 11.33
N VAL A 781 4.32 20.68 10.41
CA VAL A 781 5.45 21.58 10.22
C VAL A 781 5.11 22.57 9.10
N THR A 782 5.29 23.86 9.35
CA THR A 782 5.05 24.92 8.37
C THR A 782 6.37 25.56 7.97
N LEU A 783 6.60 25.77 6.67
CA LEU A 783 7.71 26.56 6.14
C LEU A 783 7.14 27.81 5.48
N THR A 784 7.55 29.01 5.91
CA THR A 784 7.00 30.27 5.42
C THR A 784 8.06 31.15 4.80
N SER A 785 7.72 31.77 3.66
CA SER A 785 8.52 32.79 3.00
C SER A 785 7.63 33.88 2.39
N GLY A 786 7.47 34.99 3.11
CA GLY A 786 6.55 36.05 2.73
C GLY A 786 5.10 35.55 2.73
N ALA A 787 4.43 35.59 1.57
CA ALA A 787 3.08 35.06 1.40
C ALA A 787 3.03 33.55 1.10
N THR A 788 4.16 32.93 0.74
CA THR A 788 4.23 31.49 0.48
C THR A 788 4.31 30.74 1.81
N ALA A 789 3.41 29.77 2.01
CA ALA A 789 3.44 28.86 3.15
C ALA A 789 3.31 27.42 2.65
N LEU A 790 4.26 26.59 3.05
CA LEU A 790 4.25 25.15 2.81
C LEU A 790 3.88 24.42 4.10
N ARG A 791 3.11 23.35 3.98
CA ARG A 791 2.65 22.55 5.12
C ARG A 791 3.03 21.08 4.96
N ILE A 792 3.68 20.53 5.97
CA ILE A 792 3.97 19.10 6.10
C ILE A 792 3.08 18.57 7.23
N PRO A 793 2.01 17.79 6.95
CA PRO A 793 1.15 17.23 7.99
C PRO A 793 1.92 16.29 8.93
N VAL A 794 1.55 16.33 10.22
CA VAL A 794 2.19 15.55 11.29
C VAL A 794 1.13 14.78 12.08
N SER A 795 1.31 13.47 12.21
CA SER A 795 0.47 12.55 13.00
C SER A 795 1.33 11.82 14.04
N LEU A 796 1.21 12.15 15.32
CA LEU A 796 2.01 11.54 16.40
C LEU A 796 1.11 10.88 17.43
N ARG A 797 1.36 9.61 17.76
CA ARG A 797 0.64 8.90 18.83
C ARG A 797 1.57 8.70 20.05
N PRO A 798 1.37 9.45 21.15
CA PRO A 798 2.07 9.19 22.40
C PRO A 798 1.76 7.79 22.91
N ILE A 799 2.79 7.10 23.39
CA ILE A 799 2.64 5.81 24.08
C ILE A 799 3.44 5.82 25.38
N GLU A 800 3.04 5.00 26.34
CA GLU A 800 3.73 4.93 27.63
C GLU A 800 5.09 4.26 27.52
N LEU A 801 5.22 3.26 26.64
CA LEU A 801 6.41 2.44 26.56
C LEU A 801 6.57 1.82 25.17
N SER A 802 7.79 1.78 24.65
CA SER A 802 8.14 1.03 23.45
C SER A 802 9.30 0.10 23.74
N ALA A 803 9.15 -1.19 23.42
CA ALA A 803 10.21 -2.18 23.43
C ALA A 803 10.21 -2.95 22.10
N PRO A 804 11.34 -3.53 21.68
CA PRO A 804 11.38 -4.44 20.53
C PRO A 804 10.36 -5.56 20.69
N ALA A 805 9.59 -5.88 19.64
CA ALA A 805 8.62 -6.98 19.70
C ALA A 805 9.32 -8.34 19.89
N THR A 806 10.49 -8.50 19.28
CA THR A 806 11.34 -9.70 19.41
C THR A 806 12.80 -9.30 19.53
N VAL A 807 13.57 -10.05 20.32
CA VAL A 807 15.03 -9.98 20.36
C VAL A 807 15.63 -11.35 20.10
N ASN A 808 16.50 -11.42 19.09
CA ASN A 808 17.26 -12.62 18.76
C ASN A 808 18.63 -12.58 19.44
N VAL A 809 18.93 -13.60 20.26
CA VAL A 809 20.18 -13.71 21.02
C VAL A 809 20.88 -15.02 20.66
N THR A 810 22.14 -14.93 20.21
CA THR A 810 22.98 -16.12 20.03
C THR A 810 23.80 -16.39 21.28
N ALA A 811 23.65 -17.56 21.87
CA ALA A 811 24.40 -18.00 23.05
C ALA A 811 25.45 -19.07 22.70
N ASP A 812 26.66 -18.90 23.25
CA ASP A 812 27.77 -19.85 23.18
C ASP A 812 28.06 -20.54 24.53
N ARG A 813 27.41 -20.08 25.60
CA ARG A 813 27.59 -20.54 26.99
C ARG A 813 26.25 -20.75 27.68
N SER A 814 26.24 -21.48 28.80
CA SER A 814 25.02 -21.80 29.57
C SER A 814 24.34 -20.58 30.18
N ALA A 815 25.15 -19.57 30.52
CA ALA A 815 24.70 -18.30 31.07
C ALA A 815 25.32 -17.13 30.32
N GLY A 816 24.57 -16.03 30.23
CA GLY A 816 24.98 -14.81 29.53
C GLY A 816 24.01 -13.66 29.76
N SER A 817 24.23 -12.55 29.07
CA SER A 817 23.30 -11.44 29.05
C SER A 817 23.32 -10.67 27.73
N ALA A 818 22.20 -10.02 27.44
CA ALA A 818 21.99 -9.13 26.30
C ALA A 818 21.27 -7.87 26.79
N THR A 819 21.43 -6.76 26.07
CA THR A 819 20.76 -5.51 26.41
C THR A 819 19.80 -5.14 25.30
N ILE A 820 18.58 -4.76 25.66
CA ILE A 820 17.58 -4.24 24.74
C ILE A 820 17.23 -2.79 25.09
N PRO A 821 16.98 -1.93 24.09
CA PRO A 821 16.47 -0.59 24.33
C PRO A 821 14.99 -0.66 24.73
N VAL A 822 14.61 0.10 25.75
CA VAL A 822 13.21 0.33 26.13
C VAL A 822 13.00 1.83 26.21
N ASP A 823 12.19 2.37 25.32
CA ASP A 823 11.88 3.79 25.26
C ASP A 823 10.67 4.12 26.12
N VAL A 824 10.82 5.10 27.02
CA VAL A 824 9.83 5.40 28.06
C VAL A 824 9.13 6.72 27.82
N GLY A 825 7.80 6.70 27.81
CA GLY A 825 6.91 7.85 27.67
C GLY A 825 6.33 8.41 28.98
N PHE A 826 6.59 7.79 30.12
CA PHE A 826 6.15 8.26 31.44
C PHE A 826 7.33 8.56 32.39
N ALA A 827 7.05 9.20 33.53
CA ALA A 827 8.01 9.36 34.63
C ALA A 827 7.52 8.58 35.84
N GLY A 828 8.41 7.90 36.54
CA GLY A 828 8.06 7.06 37.68
C GLY A 828 8.95 5.84 37.80
N THR A 829 8.33 4.70 38.09
CA THR A 829 9.00 3.42 38.26
C THR A 829 8.65 2.50 37.10
N LEU A 830 9.65 1.86 36.51
CA LEU A 830 9.48 0.79 35.53
C LEU A 830 10.08 -0.50 36.11
N SER A 831 9.31 -1.57 36.19
CA SER A 831 9.84 -2.91 36.49
C SER A 831 9.82 -3.77 35.23
N GLY A 832 10.73 -4.74 35.14
CA GLY A 832 10.74 -5.71 34.07
C GLY A 832 10.73 -7.11 34.65
N LEU A 833 10.03 -8.04 34.01
CA LEU A 833 10.03 -9.45 34.41
C LEU A 833 10.45 -10.31 33.23
N GLY A 834 11.37 -11.24 33.46
CA GLY A 834 11.72 -12.33 32.55
C GLY A 834 10.90 -13.58 32.85
N TRP A 835 10.34 -14.18 31.80
CA TRP A 835 9.55 -15.41 31.86
C TRP A 835 10.15 -16.45 30.92
N GLY A 836 10.24 -17.70 31.39
CA GLY A 836 10.94 -18.76 30.66
C GLY A 836 12.42 -18.83 31.05
N LEU A 837 13.30 -19.43 30.26
CA LEU A 837 13.22 -19.79 28.85
C LEU A 837 12.63 -21.20 28.64
N ALA A 838 11.54 -21.29 27.88
CA ALA A 838 10.97 -22.55 27.43
C ALA A 838 11.95 -23.27 26.49
N ALA A 839 12.27 -24.52 26.81
CA ALA A 839 13.02 -25.41 25.94
C ALA A 839 12.13 -25.89 24.77
N PRO A 840 12.70 -26.14 23.58
CA PRO A 840 11.93 -26.62 22.44
C PRO A 840 11.44 -28.06 22.69
N VAL A 841 10.14 -28.30 22.49
CA VAL A 841 9.58 -29.65 22.40
C VAL A 841 9.50 -30.01 20.92
N VAL A 842 10.41 -30.88 20.47
CA VAL A 842 10.57 -31.22 19.05
C VAL A 842 9.88 -32.53 18.73
N HIS A 843 8.89 -32.45 17.84
CA HIS A 843 8.29 -33.59 17.14
C HIS A 843 9.03 -33.77 15.82
N ALA A 844 10.09 -34.57 15.84
CA ALA A 844 10.97 -34.73 14.70
C ALA A 844 10.40 -35.69 13.65
N ARG A 845 10.54 -35.32 12.37
CA ARG A 845 10.22 -36.15 11.20
C ARG A 845 8.80 -36.71 11.19
N GLU A 846 7.84 -35.94 11.67
CA GLU A 846 6.41 -36.23 11.58
C GLU A 846 5.99 -36.36 10.12
N GLN A 847 5.08 -37.29 9.84
CA GLN A 847 4.66 -37.63 8.48
C GLN A 847 3.29 -37.01 8.17
N ILE A 848 3.16 -36.35 7.02
CA ILE A 848 1.90 -35.74 6.59
C ILE A 848 1.66 -35.92 5.09
N GLN A 849 0.42 -36.25 4.72
CA GLN A 849 -0.04 -36.39 3.33
C GLN A 849 -0.67 -35.10 2.80
N THR A 850 -0.96 -35.05 1.51
CA THR A 850 -1.60 -33.90 0.88
C THR A 850 -3.10 -33.89 1.15
N ASP A 851 -3.65 -32.75 1.55
CA ASP A 851 -5.09 -32.49 1.60
C ASP A 851 -5.55 -31.94 0.23
N PRO A 852 -6.31 -32.71 -0.57
CA PRO A 852 -6.78 -32.24 -1.87
C PRO A 852 -7.92 -31.21 -1.80
N THR A 853 -8.47 -30.95 -0.61
CA THR A 853 -9.66 -30.09 -0.43
C THR A 853 -9.36 -28.70 0.12
N GLY A 854 -8.22 -28.52 0.81
CA GLY A 854 -7.76 -27.22 1.33
C GLY A 854 -8.62 -26.61 2.44
N ALA A 855 -9.57 -27.35 3.01
CA ALA A 855 -10.48 -26.88 4.05
C ALA A 855 -10.45 -27.87 5.24
N PRO A 856 -9.43 -27.76 6.12
CA PRO A 856 -9.19 -28.74 7.17
C PRO A 856 -10.24 -28.65 8.28
N ASP A 857 -10.82 -29.78 8.67
CA ASP A 857 -11.68 -29.87 9.86
C ASP A 857 -10.79 -30.17 11.10
N PRO A 858 -10.67 -29.23 12.06
CA PRO A 858 -9.84 -29.41 13.25
C PRO A 858 -10.32 -30.53 14.18
N ASN A 859 -11.50 -31.11 13.95
CA ASN A 859 -12.08 -32.20 14.73
C ASN A 859 -12.00 -33.57 14.04
N ALA A 860 -11.57 -33.62 12.78
CA ALA A 860 -11.52 -34.85 11.99
C ALA A 860 -10.08 -35.17 11.54
N PRO A 861 -9.28 -35.88 12.37
CA PRO A 861 -7.92 -36.24 12.02
C PRO A 861 -7.86 -37.08 10.73
N SER A 862 -6.97 -36.70 9.83
CA SER A 862 -6.74 -37.38 8.56
C SER A 862 -5.24 -37.58 8.33
N PRO A 863 -4.82 -38.45 7.39
CA PRO A 863 -3.41 -38.54 7.03
C PRO A 863 -2.79 -37.23 6.53
N ALA A 864 -3.60 -36.26 6.09
CA ALA A 864 -3.18 -34.96 5.59
C ALA A 864 -3.20 -33.84 6.65
N LEU A 865 -3.52 -34.20 7.89
CA LEU A 865 -3.74 -33.26 8.98
C LEU A 865 -3.13 -33.84 10.26
N LYS A 866 -2.27 -33.04 10.89
CA LYS A 866 -1.65 -33.42 12.16
C LYS A 866 -2.06 -32.44 13.25
N VAL A 867 -2.53 -32.99 14.36
CA VAL A 867 -2.93 -32.23 15.54
C VAL A 867 -1.88 -32.33 16.63
N TYR A 868 -1.62 -31.22 17.30
CA TYR A 868 -0.81 -31.16 18.51
C TYR A 868 -1.58 -30.38 19.56
N ASP A 869 -2.12 -31.11 20.52
CA ASP A 869 -2.87 -30.52 21.64
C ASP A 869 -1.91 -30.03 22.72
N VAL A 870 -2.21 -28.85 23.26
CA VAL A 870 -1.44 -28.23 24.35
C VAL A 870 -2.42 -27.66 25.37
N ASP A 871 -2.34 -28.16 26.60
CA ASP A 871 -3.00 -27.54 27.74
C ASP A 871 -2.19 -26.32 28.18
N VAL A 872 -2.79 -25.13 28.03
CA VAL A 872 -2.18 -23.89 28.49
C VAL A 872 -2.66 -23.60 29.91
N PRO A 873 -1.79 -23.65 30.92
CA PRO A 873 -2.17 -23.35 32.30
C PRO A 873 -2.49 -21.87 32.47
N ASP A 874 -3.24 -21.56 33.53
CA ASP A 874 -3.46 -20.16 33.90
C ASP A 874 -2.14 -19.47 34.23
N GLY A 875 -2.02 -18.23 33.77
CA GLY A 875 -0.81 -17.43 33.93
C GLY A 875 0.29 -17.68 32.89
N ALA A 876 0.15 -18.64 31.96
CA ALA A 876 1.14 -18.86 30.90
C ALA A 876 1.47 -17.59 30.12
N GLN A 877 2.73 -17.45 29.70
CA GLN A 877 3.26 -16.21 29.15
C GLN A 877 3.51 -16.25 27.65
N LEU A 878 3.77 -17.42 27.09
CA LEU A 878 4.00 -17.57 25.66
C LEU A 878 3.66 -18.99 25.21
N LEU A 879 2.91 -19.10 24.11
CA LEU A 879 2.69 -20.34 23.38
C LEU A 879 3.16 -20.13 21.94
N SER A 880 4.04 -20.97 21.44
CA SER A 880 4.53 -20.90 20.06
C SER A 880 4.62 -22.27 19.44
N GLY A 881 4.31 -22.34 18.14
CA GLY A 881 4.48 -23.52 17.31
C GLY A 881 5.17 -23.12 16.02
N ARG A 882 6.20 -23.86 15.61
CA ARG A 882 6.93 -23.61 14.35
C ARG A 882 7.22 -24.92 13.63
N ILE A 883 7.09 -24.87 12.32
CA ILE A 883 7.50 -25.94 11.42
C ILE A 883 8.94 -25.65 10.96
N ALA A 884 9.75 -26.70 10.84
CA ALA A 884 11.09 -26.63 10.30
C ALA A 884 11.48 -27.96 9.63
N ASN A 885 12.60 -27.96 8.89
CA ASN A 885 13.19 -29.16 8.29
C ASN A 885 12.20 -30.04 7.52
N ALA A 886 11.20 -29.42 6.88
CA ALA A 886 10.28 -30.12 6.01
C ALA A 886 11.03 -30.69 4.80
N ASP A 887 10.60 -31.85 4.31
CA ASP A 887 11.15 -32.40 3.08
C ASP A 887 10.94 -31.39 1.93
N PRO A 888 11.94 -31.23 1.02
CA PRO A 888 11.86 -30.25 -0.05
C PRO A 888 10.58 -30.35 -0.88
N GLY A 889 10.02 -29.22 -1.30
CA GLY A 889 8.79 -29.17 -2.10
C GLY A 889 7.50 -29.46 -1.32
N THR A 890 7.56 -29.48 0.01
CA THR A 890 6.39 -29.55 0.89
C THR A 890 5.84 -28.15 1.15
N ASN A 891 4.52 -27.98 1.08
CA ASN A 891 3.78 -26.83 1.58
C ASN A 891 2.93 -27.30 2.77
N LEU A 892 3.18 -26.70 3.92
CA LEU A 892 2.44 -26.96 5.15
C LEU A 892 1.82 -25.66 5.62
N ASP A 893 0.56 -25.69 6.01
CA ASP A 893 -0.07 -24.57 6.71
C ASP A 893 -0.16 -24.89 8.20
N LEU A 894 -0.09 -23.86 9.05
CA LEU A 894 -0.21 -23.98 10.50
C LEU A 894 -1.34 -23.10 11.01
N PHE A 895 -2.27 -23.72 11.75
CA PHE A 895 -3.35 -23.02 12.44
C PHE A 895 -3.28 -23.30 13.93
N LEU A 896 -3.69 -22.34 14.75
CA LEU A 896 -3.82 -22.47 16.18
C LEU A 896 -5.26 -22.21 16.59
N PHE A 897 -5.88 -23.18 17.26
CA PHE A 897 -7.24 -23.08 17.79
C PHE A 897 -7.24 -23.14 19.31
N ARG A 898 -8.27 -22.54 19.92
CA ARG A 898 -8.57 -22.63 21.36
C ARG A 898 -10.01 -23.04 21.56
N ASP A 899 -10.25 -24.12 22.30
CA ASP A 899 -11.60 -24.53 22.73
C ASP A 899 -12.10 -23.50 23.75
N ALA A 900 -12.80 -22.48 23.25
CA ALA A 900 -13.16 -21.31 24.03
C ALA A 900 -14.47 -21.52 24.78
N ASN A 901 -15.34 -22.40 24.26
CA ASN A 901 -16.63 -22.74 24.84
C ASN A 901 -16.59 -23.98 25.76
N GLY A 902 -15.47 -24.73 25.76
CA GLY A 902 -15.23 -25.90 26.59
C GLY A 902 -16.04 -27.13 26.19
N ASP A 903 -16.48 -27.21 24.93
CA ASP A 903 -17.30 -28.31 24.42
C ASP A 903 -16.49 -29.50 23.87
N GLY A 904 -15.16 -29.37 23.80
CA GLY A 904 -14.24 -30.38 23.31
C GLY A 904 -14.15 -30.46 21.78
N SER A 905 -14.76 -29.53 21.06
CA SER A 905 -14.65 -29.35 19.61
C SER A 905 -14.10 -27.96 19.27
N PHE A 906 -13.49 -27.84 18.10
CA PHE A 906 -12.91 -26.59 17.61
C PHE A 906 -13.67 -26.11 16.38
N GLY A 907 -14.37 -24.99 16.49
CA GLY A 907 -15.08 -24.34 15.39
C GLY A 907 -14.19 -23.37 14.59
N THR A 908 -14.66 -22.95 13.40
CA THR A 908 -13.98 -21.89 12.63
C THR A 908 -13.94 -20.54 13.36
N GLY A 909 -14.88 -20.30 14.27
CA GLY A 909 -14.89 -19.12 15.15
C GLY A 909 -13.92 -19.18 16.34
N GLU A 910 -13.18 -20.29 16.49
CA GLU A 910 -12.23 -20.54 17.59
C GLU A 910 -10.77 -20.55 17.11
N LEU A 911 -10.54 -20.10 15.87
CA LEU A 911 -9.20 -19.85 15.33
C LEU A 911 -8.57 -18.66 16.08
N VAL A 912 -7.39 -18.89 16.64
CA VAL A 912 -6.59 -17.89 17.36
C VAL A 912 -5.60 -17.23 16.42
N ASP A 913 -4.82 -18.02 15.68
CA ASP A 913 -3.78 -17.54 14.78
C ASP A 913 -3.54 -18.54 13.65
N SER A 914 -2.97 -18.09 12.53
CA SER A 914 -2.63 -18.95 11.40
C SER A 914 -1.49 -18.40 10.56
N SER A 915 -0.67 -19.30 10.02
CA SER A 915 0.41 -19.02 9.09
C SER A 915 0.28 -20.03 7.94
N ALA A 916 0.09 -19.52 6.72
CA ALA A 916 -0.21 -20.32 5.53
C ALA A 916 0.52 -19.73 4.31
N THR A 917 1.85 -19.68 4.37
CA THR A 917 2.66 -19.21 3.25
C THR A 917 2.82 -20.30 2.20
N PRO A 918 3.26 -19.99 0.97
CA PRO A 918 3.49 -21.00 -0.07
C PRO A 918 4.65 -21.99 0.18
N GLY A 919 5.15 -22.12 1.41
CA GLY A 919 6.25 -22.98 1.84
C GLY A 919 5.85 -23.88 3.01
N ALA A 920 6.83 -24.45 3.72
CA ALA A 920 6.56 -25.22 4.93
C ALA A 920 7.07 -24.54 6.21
N ASP A 921 7.78 -23.41 6.10
CA ASP A 921 8.34 -22.69 7.24
C ASP A 921 7.28 -21.79 7.89
N GLU A 922 6.29 -22.42 8.51
CA GLU A 922 5.19 -21.71 9.18
C GLU A 922 5.44 -21.56 10.69
N GLY A 923 4.92 -20.49 11.26
CA GLY A 923 5.01 -20.26 12.69
C GLY A 923 3.93 -19.34 13.22
N VAL A 924 3.35 -19.71 14.35
CA VAL A 924 2.36 -18.90 15.08
C VAL A 924 2.84 -18.72 16.52
N THR A 925 2.63 -17.55 17.10
CA THR A 925 3.08 -17.23 18.46
C THR A 925 2.08 -16.36 19.18
N GLU A 926 1.47 -16.92 20.22
CA GLU A 926 0.54 -16.23 21.10
C GLU A 926 1.25 -15.78 22.38
N VAL A 927 1.20 -14.48 22.67
CA VAL A 927 1.79 -13.86 23.86
C VAL A 927 0.71 -13.67 24.92
N LEU A 928 1.00 -14.11 26.16
CA LEU A 928 0.06 -14.13 27.28
C LEU A 928 -1.26 -14.87 26.96
N PRO A 929 -1.18 -16.12 26.45
CA PRO A 929 -2.36 -16.88 26.06
C PRO A 929 -3.34 -17.06 27.23
N ALA A 930 -4.63 -17.02 26.94
CA ALA A 930 -5.65 -17.38 27.93
C ALA A 930 -5.52 -18.86 28.31
N ALA A 931 -5.77 -19.21 29.56
CA ALA A 931 -5.78 -20.61 30.00
C ALA A 931 -6.81 -21.42 29.19
N GLY A 932 -6.52 -22.68 28.92
CA GLY A 932 -7.44 -23.58 28.24
C GLY A 932 -6.76 -24.60 27.34
N HIS A 933 -7.57 -25.32 26.58
CA HIS A 933 -7.10 -26.37 25.69
C HIS A 933 -6.89 -25.80 24.29
N TYR A 934 -5.65 -25.87 23.80
CA TYR A 934 -5.27 -25.39 22.48
C TYR A 934 -4.92 -26.56 21.57
N ARG A 935 -5.05 -26.32 20.27
CA ARG A 935 -4.68 -27.27 19.22
C ARG A 935 -3.92 -26.55 18.13
N PHE A 936 -2.67 -26.96 17.91
CA PHE A 936 -2.01 -26.69 16.64
C PHE A 936 -2.50 -27.68 15.60
N LEU A 937 -2.76 -27.17 14.42
CA LEU A 937 -3.19 -27.91 13.25
C LEU A 937 -2.18 -27.68 12.15
N VAL A 938 -1.37 -28.71 11.85
CA VAL A 938 -0.51 -28.70 10.66
C VAL A 938 -1.26 -29.39 9.53
N VAL A 939 -1.35 -28.71 8.39
CA VAL A 939 -2.13 -29.15 7.24
C VAL A 939 -1.20 -29.30 6.06
N GLY A 940 -1.22 -30.48 5.44
CA GLY A 940 -0.41 -30.74 4.25
C GLY A 940 -1.06 -30.15 3.01
N ALA A 941 -0.96 -28.84 2.81
CA ALA A 941 -1.49 -28.18 1.60
C ALA A 941 -0.90 -28.78 0.31
N ARG A 942 0.37 -29.20 0.35
CA ARG A 942 1.01 -30.03 -0.68
C ARG A 942 2.17 -30.84 -0.10
N THR A 943 2.22 -32.13 -0.40
CA THR A 943 3.29 -33.03 0.08
C THR A 943 3.76 -33.97 -1.04
N GLN A 944 4.98 -34.50 -0.97
CA GLN A 944 5.54 -35.40 -1.99
C GLN A 944 5.41 -36.87 -1.58
N ALA A 945 4.19 -37.44 -1.69
CA ALA A 945 3.80 -38.60 -0.85
C ALA A 945 3.97 -38.21 0.64
N PRO A 946 3.85 -39.06 1.69
CA PRO A 946 3.95 -38.50 3.04
C PRO A 946 5.29 -37.77 3.21
N SER A 947 5.23 -36.45 3.39
CA SER A 947 6.40 -35.60 3.61
C SER A 947 6.72 -35.64 5.09
N ALA A 948 8.01 -35.66 5.40
CA ALA A 948 8.48 -35.50 6.76
C ALA A 948 8.69 -34.01 7.09
N TYR A 949 8.43 -33.63 8.33
CA TYR A 949 8.76 -32.30 8.86
C TYR A 949 9.07 -32.38 10.36
N ASP A 950 9.76 -31.39 10.88
CA ASP A 950 9.89 -31.19 12.31
C ASP A 950 8.86 -30.15 12.75
N PHE A 951 8.11 -30.45 13.81
CA PHE A 951 7.27 -29.46 14.47
C PHE A 951 7.80 -29.20 15.86
N THR A 952 8.04 -27.93 16.19
CA THR A 952 8.55 -27.55 17.50
C THR A 952 7.54 -26.67 18.20
N THR A 953 7.24 -27.00 19.46
CA THR A 953 6.41 -26.15 20.33
C THR A 953 7.23 -25.61 21.48
N TRP A 954 6.82 -24.43 21.95
CA TRP A 954 7.31 -23.79 23.16
C TRP A 954 6.12 -23.32 23.98
N LEU A 955 6.10 -23.72 25.25
CA LEU A 955 5.18 -23.17 26.25
C LEU A 955 6.03 -22.60 27.38
N ALA A 956 5.98 -21.28 27.55
CA ALA A 956 6.52 -20.62 28.73
C ALA A 956 5.38 -20.45 29.75
N ASP A 957 5.40 -21.27 30.78
CA ASP A 957 4.43 -21.32 31.89
C ASP A 957 5.10 -21.08 33.24
N ASP A 958 6.12 -20.22 33.24
CA ASP A 958 6.96 -19.98 34.40
C ASP A 958 6.14 -19.38 35.54
N ALA A 959 6.09 -20.08 36.68
CA ALA A 959 5.38 -19.64 37.88
C ALA A 959 6.19 -18.62 38.69
N LYS A 960 7.47 -18.42 38.37
CA LYS A 960 8.39 -17.52 39.09
C LYS A 960 9.17 -16.64 38.11
N PRO A 961 8.66 -15.45 37.78
CA PRO A 961 9.40 -14.54 36.93
C PRO A 961 10.75 -14.17 37.55
N ASP A 962 11.72 -13.86 36.69
CA ASP A 962 13.11 -13.53 37.05
C ASP A 962 13.82 -14.60 37.89
N ASP A 963 13.46 -15.88 37.75
CA ASP A 963 14.13 -17.00 38.44
C ASP A 963 15.08 -17.77 37.49
N PRO A 964 16.34 -17.36 37.37
CA PRO A 964 17.36 -18.12 36.64
C PRO A 964 17.79 -19.42 37.36
N SER A 965 17.22 -19.76 38.53
CA SER A 965 17.65 -20.89 39.36
C SER A 965 16.80 -22.15 39.13
N GLY A 966 17.42 -23.22 38.61
CA GLY A 966 16.79 -24.55 38.51
C GLY A 966 16.51 -25.07 37.10
N GLY A 967 16.78 -24.30 36.05
CA GLY A 967 16.58 -24.70 34.64
C GLY A 967 16.89 -23.55 33.68
N PRO A 968 16.60 -23.66 32.37
CA PRO A 968 16.80 -22.55 31.44
C PRO A 968 15.91 -21.40 31.88
N GLY A 969 16.51 -20.32 32.37
CA GLY A 969 15.80 -19.21 33.01
C GLY A 969 16.24 -17.88 32.43
N ILE A 970 15.36 -16.88 32.47
CA ILE A 970 15.67 -15.50 32.08
C ILE A 970 15.19 -14.52 33.15
N ALA A 971 16.00 -13.48 33.37
CA ALA A 971 15.65 -12.36 34.23
C ALA A 971 15.89 -11.04 33.52
N VAL A 972 15.02 -10.07 33.75
CA VAL A 972 15.35 -8.66 33.55
C VAL A 972 16.12 -8.23 34.80
N THR A 973 17.23 -7.53 34.62
CA THR A 973 18.12 -7.17 35.73
C THR A 973 18.33 -5.67 35.82
N GLY A 974 18.43 -5.19 37.07
CA GLY A 974 18.69 -3.77 37.38
C GLY A 974 17.42 -2.94 37.61
N ASP A 975 16.28 -3.59 37.68
CA ASP A 975 14.97 -3.02 38.00
C ASP A 975 14.66 -3.13 39.53
N PRO A 976 13.66 -2.39 40.05
CA PRO A 976 12.90 -1.34 39.38
C PRO A 976 13.78 -0.18 38.93
N PHE A 977 13.53 0.34 37.73
CA PHE A 977 14.20 1.51 37.16
C PHE A 977 13.44 2.78 37.55
N ALA A 978 14.16 3.82 37.96
CA ALA A 978 13.62 5.17 38.00
C ALA A 978 13.72 5.79 36.60
N VAL A 979 12.56 6.17 36.04
CA VAL A 979 12.44 6.54 34.62
C VAL A 979 11.88 7.94 34.43
N SER A 980 12.24 8.57 33.33
CA SER A 980 11.76 9.89 32.93
C SER A 980 11.26 9.88 31.49
N ILE A 981 10.30 10.76 31.17
CA ILE A 981 9.71 10.89 29.85
C ILE A 981 10.79 11.14 28.78
N GLY A 982 10.78 10.33 27.72
CA GLY A 982 11.73 10.36 26.62
C GLY A 982 13.08 9.70 26.92
N GLN A 983 13.20 8.94 28.00
CA GLN A 983 14.40 8.17 28.32
C GLN A 983 14.42 6.85 27.52
N THR A 984 15.58 6.51 26.97
CA THR A 984 15.84 5.16 26.44
C THR A 984 16.63 4.39 27.50
N LEU A 985 16.05 3.33 28.04
CA LEU A 985 16.66 2.47 29.04
C LEU A 985 17.33 1.26 28.39
N PRO A 986 18.58 0.95 28.73
CA PRO A 986 19.22 -0.31 28.37
C PRO A 986 18.80 -1.42 29.34
N ALA A 987 17.65 -2.07 29.11
CA ALA A 987 17.20 -3.20 29.93
C ALA A 987 18.09 -4.42 29.67
N THR A 988 18.60 -5.06 30.72
CA THR A 988 19.52 -6.21 30.60
C THR A 988 18.77 -7.50 30.84
N LEU A 989 18.68 -8.32 29.79
CA LEU A 989 18.21 -9.70 29.83
C LEU A 989 19.38 -10.60 30.23
N ALA A 990 19.29 -11.27 31.38
CA ALA A 990 20.28 -12.23 31.85
C ALA A 990 19.67 -13.63 31.82
N TRP A 991 20.40 -14.61 31.28
CA TRP A 991 19.95 -16.00 31.23
C TRP A 991 20.98 -16.96 31.85
N SER A 992 20.50 -18.13 32.23
CA SER A 992 21.27 -19.27 32.77
C SER A 992 20.59 -20.60 32.42
N GLY A 993 21.28 -21.72 32.64
CA GLY A 993 20.69 -23.05 32.49
C GLY A 993 20.40 -23.49 31.05
N VAL A 994 20.93 -22.75 30.06
CA VAL A 994 20.76 -23.07 28.63
C VAL A 994 21.91 -23.98 28.17
N ASP A 995 21.85 -25.26 28.52
CA ASP A 995 22.97 -26.18 28.31
C ASP A 995 22.96 -26.91 26.96
N THR A 996 21.80 -27.16 26.37
CA THR A 996 21.67 -27.94 25.13
C THR A 996 21.47 -27.04 23.91
N LYS A 997 22.01 -27.45 22.77
CA LYS A 997 21.79 -26.80 21.46
C LYS A 997 20.29 -26.79 21.15
N GLY A 998 19.79 -25.63 20.72
CA GLY A 998 18.39 -25.44 20.39
C GLY A 998 17.99 -23.97 20.39
N VAL A 999 16.74 -23.70 20.00
CA VAL A 999 16.12 -22.38 20.12
C VAL A 999 15.24 -22.41 21.35
N TYR A 1000 15.45 -21.46 22.25
CA TYR A 1000 14.68 -21.28 23.47
C TYR A 1000 13.85 -20.01 23.34
N LEU A 1001 12.60 -20.05 23.80
CA LEU A 1001 11.71 -18.89 23.79
C LEU A 1001 11.39 -18.44 25.20
N GLY A 1002 11.34 -17.13 25.41
CA GLY A 1002 10.88 -16.52 26.65
C GLY A 1002 10.18 -15.21 26.37
N LEU A 1003 9.72 -14.56 27.43
CA LEU A 1003 9.08 -13.27 27.35
C LEU A 1003 9.73 -12.33 28.35
N ALA A 1004 10.10 -11.12 27.92
CA ALA A 1004 10.38 -10.03 28.83
C ALA A 1004 9.15 -9.10 28.85
N THR A 1005 8.56 -8.87 30.02
CA THR A 1005 7.44 -7.94 30.18
C THR A 1005 7.88 -6.70 30.94
N PHE A 1006 7.28 -5.56 30.62
CA PHE A 1006 7.64 -4.27 31.21
C PHE A 1006 6.40 -3.56 31.77
N HIS A 1007 6.53 -3.06 32.99
CA HIS A 1007 5.42 -2.62 33.82
C HIS A 1007 5.68 -1.23 34.43
N ASP A 1008 4.70 -0.34 34.43
CA ASP A 1008 4.81 1.02 34.97
C ASP A 1008 4.63 1.11 36.50
N SER A 1009 5.01 0.04 37.22
CA SER A 1009 4.80 -0.14 38.65
C SER A 1009 5.99 -0.83 39.29
N SER A 1010 6.26 -0.54 40.57
CA SER A 1010 7.21 -1.32 41.39
C SER A 1010 6.71 -2.71 41.74
N SER A 1011 5.42 -2.96 41.56
CA SER A 1011 4.74 -4.24 41.79
C SER A 1011 4.16 -4.72 40.44
N PRO A 1012 4.96 -5.40 39.60
CA PRO A 1012 4.55 -5.79 38.26
C PRO A 1012 3.39 -6.81 38.30
N GLY A 1013 2.40 -6.59 37.42
CA GLY A 1013 1.16 -7.35 37.30
C GLY A 1013 0.54 -7.18 35.90
N ARG A 1014 -0.51 -7.94 35.57
CA ARG A 1014 -1.13 -7.87 34.22
C ARG A 1014 -1.78 -6.50 33.95
N GLU A 1015 -2.34 -5.87 34.97
CA GLU A 1015 -3.03 -4.57 34.91
C GLU A 1015 -2.11 -3.38 34.60
N ASN A 1016 -0.80 -3.55 34.81
CA ASN A 1016 0.20 -2.52 34.62
C ASN A 1016 1.25 -2.89 33.56
N LEU A 1017 0.99 -3.95 32.78
CA LEU A 1017 1.80 -4.36 31.63
C LEU A 1017 1.69 -3.34 30.49
N LYS A 1018 2.82 -2.79 30.04
CA LYS A 1018 2.86 -1.75 29.00
C LYS A 1018 3.54 -2.19 27.71
N ALA A 1019 4.49 -3.10 27.79
CA ALA A 1019 5.13 -3.70 26.62
C ALA A 1019 5.64 -5.10 26.95
N SER A 1020 5.82 -5.90 25.91
CA SER A 1020 6.48 -7.19 25.99
C SER A 1020 7.45 -7.37 24.82
N THR A 1021 8.47 -8.20 25.05
CA THR A 1021 9.49 -8.56 24.08
C THR A 1021 9.65 -10.08 24.11
N ILE A 1022 9.38 -10.74 22.98
CA ILE A 1022 9.70 -12.16 22.81
C ILE A 1022 11.23 -12.29 22.78
N VAL A 1023 11.76 -13.16 23.62
CA VAL A 1023 13.20 -13.45 23.67
C VAL A 1023 13.44 -14.77 22.99
N GLU A 1024 14.06 -14.72 21.81
CA GLU A 1024 14.48 -15.91 21.08
C GLU A 1024 15.98 -16.12 21.26
N LEU A 1025 16.33 -17.14 22.03
CA LEU A 1025 17.71 -17.47 22.35
C LEU A 1025 18.15 -18.72 21.59
N THR A 1026 19.03 -18.55 20.60
CA THR A 1026 19.64 -19.64 19.86
C THR A 1026 20.93 -20.10 20.54
N LYS A 1027 20.91 -21.30 21.13
CA LYS A 1027 22.10 -21.97 21.65
C LYS A 1027 22.79 -22.74 20.51
N THR A 1028 24.06 -22.41 20.26
CA THR A 1028 24.79 -22.90 19.07
C THR A 1028 25.46 -24.26 19.23
N ALA A 1029 25.75 -24.69 20.47
CA ALA A 1029 26.37 -25.98 20.78
C ALA A 1029 26.10 -26.37 22.24
N ASP A 1030 26.14 -27.67 22.55
CA ASP A 1030 25.98 -28.17 23.92
C ASP A 1030 27.13 -27.70 24.84
N THR A 1031 26.80 -27.41 26.10
CA THR A 1031 27.81 -27.13 27.13
C THR A 1031 28.42 -28.46 27.63
N THR A 1032 29.64 -28.80 27.22
CA THR A 1032 30.34 -30.00 27.74
C THR A 1032 30.86 -29.77 29.17
N SER A 1033 30.47 -30.61 30.13
CA SER A 1033 30.85 -30.47 31.54
C SER A 1033 32.31 -30.86 31.81
N ALA A 1034 33.07 -29.97 32.44
CA ALA A 1034 34.20 -30.31 33.30
C ALA A 1034 34.41 -29.22 34.36
N THR A 1035 33.84 -29.48 35.55
CA THR A 1035 34.24 -29.02 36.89
C THR A 1035 34.66 -27.55 37.10
N GLY A 1036 33.84 -26.81 37.86
CA GLY A 1036 34.26 -25.62 38.60
C GLY A 1036 33.08 -24.83 39.15
N ALA A 1037 32.97 -24.76 40.48
CA ALA A 1037 31.88 -24.15 41.25
C ALA A 1037 31.44 -22.75 40.78
N ALA A 1038 30.16 -22.44 41.02
CA ALA A 1038 29.55 -21.14 40.82
C ALA A 1038 30.38 -20.01 41.47
N PRO A 1039 30.74 -18.94 40.74
CA PRO A 1039 31.36 -17.78 41.35
C PRO A 1039 30.28 -16.91 42.03
N ALA A 1040 30.58 -16.44 43.23
CA ALA A 1040 29.81 -15.44 43.97
C ALA A 1040 29.54 -14.17 43.14
N PRO A 1041 28.46 -13.42 43.41
CA PRO A 1041 28.14 -12.18 42.70
C PRO A 1041 29.32 -11.20 42.82
N PRO A 1042 29.77 -10.56 41.73
CA PRO A 1042 30.92 -9.68 41.80
C PRO A 1042 30.55 -8.42 42.58
N ALA A 1043 31.20 -8.23 43.73
CA ALA A 1043 31.42 -6.90 44.29
C ALA A 1043 32.01 -5.99 43.20
N ALA A 1044 31.52 -4.74 43.14
CA ALA A 1044 31.90 -3.72 42.17
C ALA A 1044 33.41 -3.68 41.92
N SER A 1045 33.85 -4.37 40.89
CA SER A 1045 35.24 -4.51 40.49
C SER A 1045 35.40 -3.89 39.11
N SER A 1046 35.94 -2.67 39.14
CA SER A 1046 36.23 -1.81 38.00
C SER A 1046 37.39 -2.33 37.15
N SER A 1047 37.31 -3.53 36.57
CA SER A 1047 38.35 -3.96 35.62
C SER A 1047 37.93 -5.08 34.64
N ALA A 1048 36.82 -4.89 33.92
CA ALA A 1048 36.59 -5.66 32.71
C ALA A 1048 37.80 -5.53 31.75
N LYS A 1049 38.43 -6.65 31.39
CA LYS A 1049 39.38 -6.75 30.28
C LYS A 1049 38.64 -6.42 28.97
N ARG A 1050 38.45 -5.11 28.72
CA ARG A 1050 37.92 -4.59 27.45
C ARG A 1050 38.77 -5.14 26.30
N LEU A 1051 38.18 -6.04 25.52
CA LEU A 1051 38.66 -6.38 24.19
C LEU A 1051 38.85 -5.10 23.38
N LEU A 1052 39.88 -5.07 22.53
CA LEU A 1052 40.25 -3.88 21.77
C LEU A 1052 39.16 -3.56 20.73
N ALA A 1053 38.22 -2.67 21.05
CA ALA A 1053 37.21 -2.17 20.12
C ALA A 1053 37.70 -0.89 19.44
N VAL A 1054 37.64 -0.85 18.10
CA VAL A 1054 37.64 0.40 17.32
C VAL A 1054 36.17 0.74 17.12
N SER A 1055 35.63 1.62 17.96
CA SER A 1055 34.18 1.90 18.00
C SER A 1055 33.71 2.85 16.90
N ARG A 1056 34.61 3.64 16.30
CA ARG A 1056 34.29 4.55 15.19
C ARG A 1056 35.55 4.85 14.39
N LEU A 1057 35.49 4.68 13.07
CA LEU A 1057 36.51 5.14 12.13
C LEU A 1057 35.90 6.08 11.09
N VAL A 1058 36.24 7.36 11.13
CA VAL A 1058 35.84 8.34 10.11
C VAL A 1058 37.06 8.68 9.25
N THR A 1059 36.92 8.53 7.93
CA THR A 1059 37.99 8.82 6.97
C THR A 1059 37.62 10.00 6.10
N ARG A 1060 38.50 11.01 6.02
CA ARG A 1060 38.33 12.16 5.11
C ARG A 1060 39.60 12.34 4.28
N MET A 1061 39.45 12.39 2.97
CA MET A 1061 40.56 12.71 2.05
C MET A 1061 40.37 14.13 1.51
N ARG A 1062 41.36 15.01 1.70
CA ARG A 1062 41.36 16.37 1.13
C ARG A 1062 42.77 16.75 0.71
N ARG A 1063 42.96 17.15 -0.56
CA ARG A 1063 44.27 17.58 -1.12
C ARG A 1063 45.44 16.61 -0.83
N GLY A 1064 45.24 15.29 -1.01
CA GLY A 1064 46.28 14.27 -0.78
C GLY A 1064 46.60 13.95 0.69
N ARG A 1065 45.83 14.50 1.64
CA ARG A 1065 45.91 14.14 3.06
C ARG A 1065 44.71 13.27 3.43
N LEU A 1066 44.99 12.07 3.91
CA LEU A 1066 44.01 11.17 4.50
C LEU A 1066 43.98 11.42 6.01
N THR A 1067 42.83 11.78 6.54
CA THR A 1067 42.62 11.93 7.98
C THR A 1067 41.80 10.76 8.48
N LEU A 1068 42.35 10.03 9.46
CA LEU A 1068 41.68 8.93 10.14
C LEU A 1068 41.31 9.37 11.56
N HIS A 1069 40.03 9.40 11.89
CA HIS A 1069 39.58 9.56 13.27
C HIS A 1069 39.39 8.17 13.85
N ILE A 1070 40.23 7.77 14.80
CA ILE A 1070 40.20 6.45 15.43
C ILE A 1070 39.88 6.63 16.91
N VAL A 1071 38.87 5.92 17.43
CA VAL A 1071 38.64 5.79 18.87
C VAL A 1071 39.28 4.50 19.34
N LEU A 1072 40.23 4.60 20.28
CA LEU A 1072 40.91 3.44 20.86
C LEU A 1072 40.51 3.25 22.32
N ALA A 1073 40.08 2.04 22.68
CA ALA A 1073 39.72 1.72 24.07
C ALA A 1073 40.94 1.64 25.02
N ARG A 1074 42.15 1.36 24.50
CA ARG A 1074 43.41 1.24 25.25
C ARG A 1074 44.61 1.70 24.40
N ARG A 1075 45.78 1.88 25.03
CA ARG A 1075 47.02 2.25 24.33
C ARG A 1075 47.41 1.16 23.33
N ALA A 1076 47.50 1.49 22.04
CA ALA A 1076 47.73 0.51 20.98
C ALA A 1076 48.72 1.01 19.90
N THR A 1077 49.38 0.08 19.24
CA THR A 1077 50.12 0.32 17.99
C THR A 1077 49.18 0.11 16.82
N VAL A 1078 48.95 1.16 16.02
CA VAL A 1078 48.11 1.13 14.83
C VAL A 1078 48.99 1.01 13.59
N THR A 1079 48.65 0.07 12.71
CA THR A 1079 49.26 -0.12 11.39
C THR A 1079 48.19 0.08 10.33
N VAL A 1080 48.43 1.01 9.41
CA VAL A 1080 47.60 1.26 8.24
C VAL A 1080 48.34 0.74 7.02
N ARG A 1081 47.71 -0.11 6.23
CA ARG A 1081 48.21 -0.60 4.93
C ARG A 1081 47.24 -0.19 3.84
N ILE A 1082 47.75 0.29 2.71
CA ILE A 1082 46.97 0.54 1.50
C ILE A 1082 47.52 -0.35 0.39
N GLN A 1083 46.64 -1.10 -0.25
CA GLN A 1083 46.94 -2.10 -1.27
C GLN A 1083 46.22 -1.76 -2.59
N ARG A 1084 46.88 -2.08 -3.70
CA ARG A 1084 46.29 -2.11 -5.05
C ARG A 1084 46.36 -3.56 -5.53
N GLY A 1085 45.20 -4.21 -5.65
CA GLY A 1085 45.15 -5.68 -5.75
C GLY A 1085 45.84 -6.32 -4.54
N HIS A 1086 46.77 -7.25 -4.77
CA HIS A 1086 47.55 -7.89 -3.71
C HIS A 1086 48.79 -7.07 -3.26
N ARG A 1087 49.19 -6.04 -4.02
CA ARG A 1087 50.43 -5.29 -3.76
C ARG A 1087 50.21 -4.14 -2.78
N THR A 1088 50.95 -4.11 -1.67
CA THR A 1088 50.96 -2.97 -0.74
C THR A 1088 51.70 -1.78 -1.35
N VAL A 1089 51.00 -0.66 -1.52
CA VAL A 1089 51.53 0.58 -2.09
C VAL A 1089 51.90 1.61 -1.02
N PHE A 1090 51.33 1.51 0.18
CA PHE A 1090 51.63 2.37 1.32
C PHE A 1090 51.45 1.61 2.64
N THR A 1091 52.34 1.81 3.61
CA THR A 1091 52.20 1.31 4.98
C THR A 1091 52.64 2.37 5.97
N LEU A 1092 51.86 2.63 7.00
CA LEU A 1092 52.26 3.44 8.14
C LEU A 1092 52.00 2.69 9.44
N ARG A 1093 52.99 2.67 10.34
CA ARG A 1093 52.84 2.15 11.70
C ARG A 1093 53.06 3.27 12.71
N ARG A 1094 52.08 3.50 13.59
CA ARG A 1094 52.15 4.45 14.70
C ARG A 1094 52.09 3.67 16.01
N ARG A 1095 53.19 3.69 16.76
CA ARG A 1095 53.32 2.96 18.02
C ARG A 1095 52.71 3.76 19.17
N ALA A 1096 52.16 3.03 20.13
CA ALA A 1096 51.83 3.54 21.46
C ALA A 1096 50.82 4.71 21.52
N LEU A 1097 49.83 4.73 20.62
CA LEU A 1097 48.73 5.72 20.62
C LEU A 1097 47.88 5.53 21.89
N PRO A 1098 47.70 6.57 22.73
CA PRO A 1098 46.91 6.50 23.96
C PRO A 1098 45.40 6.36 23.69
N ALA A 1099 44.65 5.82 24.67
CA ALA A 1099 43.20 5.62 24.60
C ALA A 1099 42.42 6.95 24.40
N GLY A 1100 41.19 6.86 23.87
CA GLY A 1100 40.33 8.01 23.52
C GLY A 1100 40.24 8.28 22.01
N ARG A 1101 39.49 9.32 21.62
CA ARG A 1101 39.40 9.77 20.22
C ARG A 1101 40.75 10.37 19.78
N ARG A 1102 41.29 9.86 18.67
CA ARG A 1102 42.58 10.29 18.10
C ARG A 1102 42.44 10.60 16.63
N VAL A 1103 43.10 11.65 16.19
CA VAL A 1103 43.16 12.04 14.78
C VAL A 1103 44.53 11.67 14.23
N LEU A 1104 44.57 10.67 13.37
CA LEU A 1104 45.74 10.27 12.61
C LEU A 1104 45.69 10.95 11.25
N ARG A 1105 46.46 12.02 11.11
CA ARG A 1105 46.67 12.68 9.81
C ARG A 1105 47.80 11.99 9.07
N LEU A 1106 47.46 11.40 7.94
CA LEU A 1106 48.36 10.70 7.04
C LEU A 1106 48.58 11.55 5.81
N ARG A 1107 49.83 11.94 5.55
CA ARG A 1107 50.20 12.47 4.24
C ARG A 1107 50.41 11.28 3.32
N VAL A 1108 49.44 11.00 2.47
CA VAL A 1108 49.56 9.92 1.50
C VAL A 1108 50.26 10.54 0.30
N GLY A 1109 51.56 10.25 0.15
CA GLY A 1109 52.39 10.86 -0.89
C GLY A 1109 52.00 10.42 -2.30
N HIS A 1110 52.77 10.87 -3.30
CA HIS A 1110 52.56 10.69 -4.76
C HIS A 1110 52.43 9.24 -5.28
N ARG A 1111 52.35 8.23 -4.40
CA ARG A 1111 52.25 6.80 -4.72
C ARG A 1111 50.82 6.32 -5.01
N LEU A 1112 49.78 7.12 -4.70
CA LEU A 1112 48.41 6.85 -5.12
C LEU A 1112 48.08 7.63 -6.39
N ARG A 1113 47.54 6.96 -7.41
CA ARG A 1113 47.11 7.55 -8.69
C ARG A 1113 45.62 7.88 -8.63
N ARG A 1114 45.24 9.06 -9.13
CA ARG A 1114 43.84 9.50 -9.23
C ARG A 1114 43.06 8.52 -10.13
N GLY A 1115 41.80 8.22 -9.76
CA GLY A 1115 40.90 7.34 -10.53
C GLY A 1115 41.17 5.83 -10.40
N ARG A 1116 41.91 5.37 -9.38
CA ARG A 1116 42.20 3.94 -9.16
C ARG A 1116 41.68 3.49 -7.80
N ARG A 1117 41.08 2.29 -7.73
CA ARG A 1117 40.60 1.69 -6.47
C ARG A 1117 41.74 1.15 -5.61
N TYR A 1118 41.66 1.38 -4.30
CA TYR A 1118 42.62 0.88 -3.32
C TYR A 1118 41.91 0.21 -2.12
N ARG A 1119 42.48 -0.87 -1.58
CA ARG A 1119 42.04 -1.49 -0.32
C ARG A 1119 42.86 -0.92 0.82
N MET A 1120 42.23 -0.42 1.87
CA MET A 1120 42.93 0.03 3.08
C MET A 1120 42.62 -0.90 4.25
N THR A 1121 43.66 -1.37 4.93
CA THR A 1121 43.56 -2.20 6.12
C THR A 1121 44.13 -1.46 7.31
N VAL A 1122 43.33 -1.29 8.35
CA VAL A 1122 43.77 -0.70 9.62
C VAL A 1122 43.81 -1.79 10.69
N ARG A 1123 44.94 -1.90 11.37
CA ARG A 1123 45.21 -2.94 12.37
C ARG A 1123 45.73 -2.31 13.66
N ALA A 1124 45.09 -2.58 14.79
CA ALA A 1124 45.54 -2.14 16.10
C ALA A 1124 46.07 -3.32 16.94
N THR A 1125 47.15 -3.12 17.70
CA THR A 1125 47.81 -4.15 18.52
C THR A 1125 48.29 -3.59 19.86
N SER A 1126 48.00 -4.24 20.99
CA SER A 1126 48.45 -3.82 22.33
C SER A 1126 49.21 -4.94 23.07
N GLY A 1127 50.43 -4.69 23.55
CA GLY A 1127 51.17 -5.60 24.44
C GLY A 1127 51.64 -6.93 23.81
N ARG A 1128 52.33 -7.76 24.61
CA ARG A 1128 52.96 -9.04 24.19
C ARG A 1128 51.96 -10.16 23.84
N ALA A 1129 50.67 -10.02 24.15
CA ALA A 1129 49.62 -10.96 23.73
C ALA A 1129 48.89 -10.43 22.49
N HIS A 1130 48.95 -11.18 21.39
CA HIS A 1130 48.50 -10.78 20.05
C HIS A 1130 46.96 -10.80 19.88
N GLY A 1131 46.23 -9.87 20.52
CA GLY A 1131 44.88 -9.51 20.07
C GLY A 1131 44.97 -8.74 18.75
N ARG A 1132 44.58 -9.36 17.63
CA ARG A 1132 44.65 -8.79 16.27
C ARG A 1132 43.23 -8.55 15.77
N ARG A 1133 42.73 -7.30 15.79
CA ARG A 1133 41.56 -6.92 14.98
C ARG A 1133 42.02 -6.27 13.68
N THR A 1134 41.48 -6.78 12.57
CA THR A 1134 41.69 -6.26 11.22
C THR A 1134 40.38 -5.64 10.77
N VAL A 1135 40.38 -4.33 10.51
CA VAL A 1135 39.22 -3.67 9.89
C VAL A 1135 39.61 -3.33 8.46
N ILE A 1136 38.82 -3.84 7.51
CA ILE A 1136 39.06 -3.70 6.07
C ILE A 1136 38.11 -2.63 5.54
N PHE A 1137 38.66 -1.59 4.92
CA PHE A 1137 37.90 -0.56 4.23
C PHE A 1137 38.23 -0.61 2.73
N ARG A 1138 37.20 -0.48 1.89
CA ARG A 1138 37.38 -0.16 0.47
C ARG A 1138 37.33 1.36 0.33
N VAL A 1139 38.39 1.94 -0.22
CA VAL A 1139 38.44 3.38 -0.54
C VAL A 1139 38.40 3.44 -2.07
N ARG A 1140 37.32 4.02 -2.62
CA ARG A 1140 37.25 4.30 -4.07
C ARG A 1140 38.19 5.46 -4.42
#